data_AF-T0F3Q7-F1
#
_entry.id   AF-T0F3Q7-F1
#
_cell.length_a   1.000
_cell.length_b   1.000
_cell.length_c   1.000
_cell.angle_alpha   90.00
_cell.angle_beta   90.00
_cell.angle_gamma   90.00
#
_symmetry.space_group_name_H-M   'P 1'
#
loop_
_entity.id
_entity.type
_entity.pdbx_description
1 polymer ?
#
loop_
_entity_poly.entity_id
_entity_poly.type
_entity_poly.pdbx_seq_one_letter_code
_entity_poly.pdbx_strand_id
1 'polypeptide(L)'
;MLERSHTISDFTKNLELSAKNSKFSNATMRKIEEITQGVKSAKENITKQEEALQHAITPLKQFGKNYAEFVLRPKEALEKLLQEKNGQVAGAAFRDDLGGIDFVWGKDGKDGYGLARILEKREKQYTRLGLNAEQTKERTDELLRSIPEVIENGTLFKDDLGHVSVELNNIRVGLKNTWDNNNLNNHFVVTSYERDEKVLRELETKPPLSNDYKDNSNYSALNLNENNLTKESLTSQEPPLSILEKSQLEKQKKLESERLESEQAFLKAKEQENKRKVALKKKLEHERGNAGNIESQTKIEVGEDIPTQTQEQLPKSRVRLNEREIYDLDYAIVKAKDLKPSFTTGGTQKRTDMNEEQIKSISNNFDPKKIFGSGGFEDLPIVLNDGQVIAGNHRIQGMLNFTPKSRYIYDKAIKEYYHIDLKPDELLVRIPNKRLNNTEINNLAASSNQGRFNSESDHAIAVLSHYEAKLKELENKLDADSIYSLKNIVAKNLNFDKATHPNVTDSNLALLMYNMPRTKTQGIELLNRWQKEFSNDIKSYEKVKKMFVDNAGSFHNLIHDMNFPKVSLNAYLSDIMDRSFANLKNYQTTSESLKDLSEKFYKTSSLEMFEKSDQSTSDISEILGSAVARFARFDDPSKALFEALKSDNIKKGLKEFKIADATKDMFNPDSKEFKDIDIYDFTHYLLMANREPNENNPTLKRLIEAVKDMQKESEKGIKKQKLETPSEWGHNYSEFKNDGLGAINKLLETKKGFVAGA
;
A
#
# COMPACT_ATOMS: atom_id res chain seq x y z
N MET A 1 21.59 27.96 30.45
CA MET A 1 20.27 27.32 30.41
C MET A 1 19.30 28.33 29.82
N LEU A 2 18.66 28.03 28.68
CA LEU A 2 17.51 28.81 28.21
C LEU A 2 16.31 28.25 28.95
N GLU A 3 15.83 28.96 29.97
CA GLU A 3 14.61 28.59 30.67
C GLU A 3 13.40 28.68 29.71
N ARG A 4 12.40 27.83 29.96
CA ARG A 4 11.18 27.75 29.12
C ARG A 4 10.54 29.14 29.02
N SER A 5 10.54 29.68 27.82
CA SER A 5 9.91 30.96 27.52
C SER A 5 8.51 30.70 26.98
N HIS A 6 7.49 31.37 27.53
CA HIS A 6 6.08 31.17 27.16
C HIS A 6 5.59 32.18 26.12
N THR A 7 6.42 33.17 25.76
CA THR A 7 6.16 34.09 24.66
C THR A 7 7.40 34.27 23.79
N ILE A 8 7.21 34.62 22.51
CA ILE A 8 8.31 34.93 21.57
C ILE A 8 9.16 36.09 22.12
N SER A 9 8.53 37.06 22.80
CA SER A 9 9.22 38.20 23.41
C SER A 9 10.17 37.78 24.54
N ASP A 10 9.72 36.85 25.40
CA ASP A 10 10.54 36.33 26.49
C ASP A 10 11.68 35.46 25.96
N PHE A 11 11.41 34.69 24.91
CA PHE A 11 12.42 33.87 24.24
C PHE A 11 13.53 34.73 23.65
N THR A 12 13.19 35.77 22.88
CA THR A 12 14.18 36.68 22.28
C THR A 12 15.01 37.40 23.34
N LYS A 13 14.36 37.86 24.42
CA LYS A 13 15.04 38.54 25.53
C LYS A 13 15.99 37.60 26.27
N ASN A 14 15.58 36.35 26.52
CA ASN A 14 16.42 35.35 27.18
C ASN A 14 17.59 34.89 26.30
N LEU A 15 17.39 34.82 24.98
CA LEU A 15 18.44 34.50 24.01
C LEU A 15 19.49 35.62 23.94
N GLU A 16 19.07 36.89 23.86
CA GLU A 16 19.98 38.04 23.88
C GLU A 16 20.76 38.15 25.19
N LEU A 17 20.10 37.92 26.33
CA LEU A 17 20.74 37.94 27.65
C LEU A 17 21.76 36.79 27.78
N SER A 18 21.41 35.60 27.29
CA SER A 18 22.30 34.42 27.29
C SER A 18 23.50 34.62 26.36
N ALA A 19 23.29 35.29 25.22
CA ALA A 19 24.35 35.63 24.27
C ALA A 19 25.35 36.65 24.85
N LYS A 20 24.87 37.67 25.58
CA LYS A 20 25.72 38.68 26.25
C LYS A 20 26.52 38.11 27.42
N ASN A 21 25.96 37.15 28.16
CA ASN A 21 26.59 36.59 29.36
C ASN A 21 27.58 35.45 29.08
N SER A 22 27.69 34.98 27.84
CA SER A 22 28.49 33.81 27.46
C SER A 22 29.63 34.20 26.52
N LYS A 23 30.84 33.63 26.72
CA LYS A 23 31.98 33.82 25.82
C LYS A 23 31.88 32.86 24.61
N PHE A 24 31.03 33.20 23.64
CA PHE A 24 30.86 32.42 22.43
C PHE A 24 31.91 32.73 21.35
N SER A 25 32.16 31.76 20.46
CA SER A 25 33.01 31.97 19.28
C SER A 25 32.34 32.90 18.25
N ASN A 26 33.11 33.59 17.41
CA ASN A 26 32.57 34.47 16.35
C ASN A 26 31.59 33.75 15.40
N ALA A 27 31.81 32.46 15.12
CA ALA A 27 30.90 31.66 14.30
C ALA A 27 29.57 31.37 15.01
N THR A 28 29.61 31.17 16.33
CA THR A 28 28.40 30.98 17.16
C THR A 28 27.61 32.28 17.27
N MET A 29 28.29 33.43 17.42
CA MET A 29 27.64 34.74 17.45
C MET A 29 26.86 35.06 16.17
N ARG A 30 27.43 34.75 14.99
CA ARG A 30 26.72 34.90 13.71
C ARG A 30 25.45 34.06 13.63
N LYS A 31 25.49 32.80 14.08
CA LYS A 31 24.30 31.94 14.10
C LYS A 31 23.23 32.46 15.06
N ILE A 32 23.63 32.99 16.22
CA ILE A 32 22.70 33.62 17.18
C ILE A 32 22.03 34.85 16.54
N GLU A 33 22.79 35.65 15.79
CA GLU A 33 22.29 36.83 15.08
C GLU A 33 21.31 36.46 13.95
N GLU A 34 21.62 35.43 13.14
CA GLU A 34 20.73 34.88 12.12
C GLU A 34 19.42 34.34 12.72
N ILE A 35 19.50 33.60 13.83
CA ILE A 35 18.31 33.09 14.55
C ILE A 35 17.47 34.25 15.07
N THR A 36 18.10 35.28 15.65
CA THR A 36 17.41 36.45 16.20
C THR A 36 16.70 37.24 15.10
N GLN A 37 17.33 37.41 13.94
CA GLN A 37 16.72 38.03 12.77
C GLN A 37 15.55 37.19 12.20
N GLY A 38 15.71 35.87 12.13
CA GLY A 38 14.64 34.97 11.69
C GLY A 38 13.41 35.01 12.61
N VAL A 39 13.62 35.02 13.93
CA VAL A 39 12.54 35.16 14.93
C VAL A 39 11.84 36.52 14.82
N LYS A 40 12.59 37.60 14.58
CA LYS A 40 12.03 38.93 14.37
C LYS A 40 11.16 38.98 13.10
N SER A 41 11.64 38.42 12.00
CA SER A 41 10.89 38.35 10.74
C SER A 41 9.60 37.52 10.87
N ALA A 42 9.66 36.38 11.56
CA ALA A 42 8.48 35.55 11.83
C ALA A 42 7.42 36.31 12.66
N LYS A 43 7.85 37.05 13.69
CA LYS A 43 6.95 37.89 14.50
C LYS A 43 6.28 38.99 13.69
N GLU A 44 7.05 39.67 12.82
CA GLU A 44 6.50 40.71 11.92
C GLU A 44 5.47 40.13 10.93
N ASN A 45 5.71 38.92 10.41
CA ASN A 45 4.75 38.26 9.50
C ASN A 45 3.46 37.83 10.21
N ILE A 46 3.55 37.28 11.42
CA ILE A 46 2.37 36.91 12.23
C ILE A 46 1.55 38.15 12.57
N THR A 47 2.20 39.24 12.99
CA THR A 47 1.52 40.51 13.32
C THR A 47 0.76 41.05 12.10
N LYS A 48 1.38 41.01 10.90
CA LYS A 48 0.73 41.42 9.65
C LYS A 48 -0.48 40.55 9.29
N GLN A 49 -0.41 39.24 9.52
CA GLN A 49 -1.53 38.33 9.29
C GLN A 49 -2.68 38.56 10.28
N GLU A 50 -2.37 38.78 11.56
CA GLU A 50 -3.36 39.12 12.58
C GLU A 50 -4.07 40.46 12.28
N GLU A 51 -3.32 41.49 11.86
CA GLU A 51 -3.88 42.76 11.41
C GLU A 51 -4.78 42.59 10.16
N ALA A 52 -4.34 41.80 9.17
CA ALA A 52 -5.12 41.51 7.97
C ALA A 52 -6.43 40.75 8.29
N LEU A 53 -6.41 39.81 9.22
CA LEU A 53 -7.59 39.08 9.70
C LEU A 53 -8.54 39.98 10.51
N GLN A 54 -8.01 40.85 11.38
CA GLN A 54 -8.83 41.84 12.12
C GLN A 54 -9.53 42.83 11.18
N HIS A 55 -8.84 43.29 10.14
CA HIS A 55 -9.46 44.12 9.12
C HIS A 55 -10.50 43.35 8.30
N ALA A 56 -10.24 42.07 8.00
CA ALA A 56 -11.13 41.22 7.22
C ALA A 56 -12.48 40.89 7.87
N ILE A 57 -12.58 40.98 9.20
CA ILE A 57 -13.82 40.66 9.94
C ILE A 57 -14.61 41.90 10.35
N THR A 58 -14.20 43.08 9.91
CA THR A 58 -14.86 44.36 10.26
C THR A 58 -16.14 44.54 9.44
N PRO A 59 -17.34 44.53 10.06
CA PRO A 59 -18.59 44.60 9.32
C PRO A 59 -18.94 46.00 8.82
N LEU A 60 -19.56 46.07 7.65
CA LEU A 60 -20.06 47.33 7.08
C LEU A 60 -21.50 47.57 7.51
N LYS A 61 -21.77 48.68 8.20
CA LYS A 61 -23.13 49.01 8.71
C LYS A 61 -24.20 49.01 7.61
N GLN A 62 -23.80 49.35 6.38
CA GLN A 62 -24.66 49.48 5.21
C GLN A 62 -25.25 48.13 4.75
N PHE A 63 -24.63 47.01 5.12
CA PHE A 63 -25.11 45.67 4.79
C PHE A 63 -26.00 45.04 5.87
N GLY A 64 -26.38 45.82 6.89
CA GLY A 64 -27.31 45.40 7.94
C GLY A 64 -26.66 44.56 9.03
N LYS A 65 -27.43 43.64 9.62
CA LYS A 65 -26.97 42.79 10.73
C LYS A 65 -25.80 41.91 10.28
N ASN A 66 -24.70 41.92 11.03
CA ASN A 66 -23.58 41.01 10.83
C ASN A 66 -23.78 39.73 11.66
N TYR A 67 -23.61 38.57 11.03
CA TYR A 67 -23.58 37.28 11.72
C TYR A 67 -22.13 36.83 11.91
N ALA A 68 -21.48 37.41 12.92
CA ALA A 68 -20.04 37.23 13.19
C ALA A 68 -19.67 35.78 13.56
N GLU A 69 -20.64 34.97 13.99
CA GLU A 69 -20.45 33.56 14.35
C GLU A 69 -20.12 32.64 13.15
N PHE A 70 -20.27 33.14 11.91
CA PHE A 70 -19.99 32.41 10.66
C PHE A 70 -18.77 32.95 9.89
N VAL A 71 -17.92 33.75 10.53
CA VAL A 71 -16.62 34.20 10.00
C VAL A 71 -15.75 33.00 9.61
N LEU A 72 -15.09 33.06 8.45
CA LEU A 72 -14.26 31.98 7.86
C LEU A 72 -14.99 30.63 7.70
N ARG A 73 -16.32 30.67 7.62
CA ARG A 73 -17.20 29.50 7.43
C ARG A 73 -18.15 29.78 6.26
N PRO A 74 -17.66 29.79 5.01
CA PRO A 74 -18.40 30.35 3.89
C PRO A 74 -19.67 29.56 3.55
N LYS A 75 -19.72 28.25 3.79
CA LYS A 75 -20.92 27.43 3.57
C LYS A 75 -22.02 27.79 4.57
N GLU A 76 -21.68 27.82 5.86
CA GLU A 76 -22.61 28.16 6.93
C GLU A 76 -23.04 29.64 6.87
N ALA A 77 -22.13 30.53 6.45
CA ALA A 77 -22.43 31.93 6.19
C ALA A 77 -23.48 32.11 5.09
N LEU A 78 -23.33 31.36 3.98
CA LEU A 78 -24.30 31.35 2.89
C LEU A 78 -25.67 30.84 3.36
N GLU A 79 -25.71 29.68 4.02
CA GLU A 79 -26.94 29.09 4.53
C GLU A 79 -27.66 30.02 5.51
N LYS A 80 -26.89 30.68 6.39
CA LYS A 80 -27.44 31.66 7.33
C LYS A 80 -28.10 32.83 6.60
N LEU A 81 -27.45 33.38 5.58
CA LEU A 81 -28.02 34.49 4.81
C LEU A 81 -29.24 34.07 3.98
N LEU A 82 -29.27 32.85 3.45
CA LEU A 82 -30.43 32.29 2.75
C LEU A 82 -31.63 32.09 3.70
N GLN A 83 -31.36 31.72 4.96
CA GLN A 83 -32.39 31.56 5.99
C GLN A 83 -32.96 32.91 6.44
N GLU A 84 -32.10 33.87 6.78
CA GLU A 84 -32.52 35.16 7.35
C GLU A 84 -32.99 36.16 6.29
N LYS A 85 -32.53 35.99 5.04
CA LYS A 85 -32.82 36.86 3.90
C LYS A 85 -32.56 38.34 4.19
N ASN A 86 -31.52 38.62 4.98
CA ASN A 86 -31.04 39.95 5.32
C ASN A 86 -29.61 39.87 5.87
N GLY A 87 -28.94 41.02 5.96
CA GLY A 87 -27.66 41.12 6.67
C GLY A 87 -26.44 40.70 5.84
N GLN A 88 -25.35 40.44 6.57
CA GLN A 88 -24.05 40.05 6.03
C GLN A 88 -23.31 39.07 6.95
N VAL A 89 -22.30 38.44 6.41
CA VAL A 89 -21.20 37.82 7.15
C VAL A 89 -19.91 38.45 6.65
N ALA A 90 -19.37 39.38 7.44
CA ALA A 90 -18.09 40.01 7.14
C ALA A 90 -16.95 38.99 7.31
N GLY A 91 -16.06 38.89 6.33
CA GLY A 91 -14.99 37.88 6.34
C GLY A 91 -15.52 36.45 6.30
N ALA A 92 -16.62 36.20 5.58
CA ALA A 92 -17.18 34.86 5.37
C ALA A 92 -16.14 33.89 4.78
N ALA A 93 -15.28 34.39 3.90
CA ALA A 93 -14.08 33.71 3.42
C ALA A 93 -12.86 34.64 3.47
N PHE A 94 -11.67 34.07 3.37
CA PHE A 94 -10.41 34.81 3.27
C PHE A 94 -9.51 34.13 2.24
N ARG A 95 -8.84 34.92 1.39
CA ARG A 95 -7.80 34.44 0.48
C ARG A 95 -6.61 35.37 0.50
N ASP A 96 -5.41 34.81 0.45
CA ASP A 96 -4.17 35.61 0.47
C ASP A 96 -4.05 36.59 -0.72
N ASP A 97 -4.67 36.28 -1.86
CA ASP A 97 -4.66 37.10 -3.08
C ASP A 97 -5.79 38.15 -3.17
N LEU A 98 -6.78 38.10 -2.27
CA LEU A 98 -7.96 38.98 -2.25
C LEU A 98 -8.27 39.64 -0.91
N GLY A 99 -7.73 39.15 0.20
CA GLY A 99 -8.11 39.54 1.55
C GLY A 99 -9.46 38.94 1.98
N GLY A 100 -10.16 39.65 2.87
CA GLY A 100 -11.47 39.25 3.37
C GLY A 100 -12.55 39.32 2.29
N ILE A 101 -13.44 38.33 2.28
CA ILE A 101 -14.57 38.25 1.36
C ILE A 101 -15.87 38.17 2.16
N ASP A 102 -16.71 39.17 2.00
CA ASP A 102 -18.00 39.31 2.68
C ASP A 102 -19.11 38.64 1.87
N PHE A 103 -19.96 37.88 2.55
CA PHE A 103 -21.22 37.40 1.97
C PHE A 103 -22.32 38.34 2.42
N VAL A 104 -23.11 38.85 1.46
CA VAL A 104 -24.11 39.88 1.73
C VAL A 104 -25.43 39.45 1.10
N TRP A 105 -26.52 39.55 1.86
CA TRP A 105 -27.85 39.30 1.30
C TRP A 105 -28.17 40.30 0.17
N GLY A 106 -27.97 41.58 0.47
CA GLY A 106 -28.04 42.67 -0.50
C GLY A 106 -29.47 43.02 -0.94
N LYS A 107 -29.60 43.45 -2.19
CA LYS A 107 -30.84 43.99 -2.76
C LYS A 107 -31.06 43.41 -4.16
N ASP A 108 -32.31 43.11 -4.50
CA ASP A 108 -32.73 42.74 -5.85
C ASP A 108 -32.87 43.97 -6.78
N GLY A 109 -33.13 43.74 -8.06
CA GLY A 109 -33.38 44.75 -9.08
C GLY A 109 -32.15 45.19 -9.88
N LYS A 110 -32.35 46.22 -10.72
CA LYS A 110 -31.36 46.71 -11.70
C LYS A 110 -30.04 47.13 -11.05
N ASP A 111 -30.12 47.81 -9.91
CA ASP A 111 -28.99 48.28 -9.10
C ASP A 111 -28.72 47.37 -7.89
N GLY A 112 -29.24 46.14 -7.93
CA GLY A 112 -29.07 45.17 -6.87
C GLY A 112 -27.63 44.66 -6.70
N TYR A 113 -27.39 43.91 -5.64
CA TYR A 113 -26.12 43.25 -5.33
C TYR A 113 -26.36 42.12 -4.31
N GLY A 114 -25.37 41.27 -4.09
CA GLY A 114 -25.47 40.18 -3.12
C GLY A 114 -26.34 39.02 -3.58
N LEU A 115 -26.68 38.13 -2.64
CA LEU A 115 -27.42 36.89 -2.89
C LEU A 115 -28.83 37.15 -3.45
N ALA A 116 -29.51 38.21 -3.00
CA ALA A 116 -30.84 38.59 -3.49
C ALA A 116 -30.85 38.87 -5.00
N ARG A 117 -29.81 39.53 -5.52
CA ARG A 117 -29.65 39.76 -6.96
C ARG A 117 -29.34 38.48 -7.72
N ILE A 118 -28.54 37.59 -7.15
CA ILE A 118 -28.18 36.32 -7.78
C ILE A 118 -29.45 35.49 -8.00
N LEU A 119 -30.24 35.30 -6.93
CA LEU A 119 -31.54 34.63 -6.95
C LEU A 119 -32.44 35.20 -8.05
N GLU A 120 -32.74 36.50 -8.00
CA GLU A 120 -33.66 37.14 -8.96
C GLU A 120 -33.17 37.02 -10.41
N LYS A 121 -31.88 37.24 -10.66
CA LYS A 121 -31.33 37.15 -12.03
C LYS A 121 -31.33 35.74 -12.57
N ARG A 122 -30.99 34.75 -11.75
CA ARG A 122 -30.90 33.35 -12.17
C ARG A 122 -32.27 32.73 -12.36
N GLU A 123 -33.22 32.98 -11.46
CA GLU A 123 -34.60 32.54 -11.65
C GLU A 123 -35.17 33.05 -12.98
N LYS A 124 -35.04 34.35 -13.25
CA LYS A 124 -35.47 34.96 -14.53
C LYS A 124 -34.73 34.39 -15.73
N GLN A 125 -33.47 33.99 -15.59
CA GLN A 125 -32.68 33.43 -16.68
C GLN A 125 -33.11 32.00 -16.99
N TYR A 126 -33.18 31.13 -15.99
CA TYR A 126 -33.58 29.74 -16.15
C TYR A 126 -35.04 29.60 -16.62
N THR A 127 -35.94 30.49 -16.18
CA THR A 127 -37.31 30.54 -16.72
C THR A 127 -37.33 30.93 -18.21
N ARG A 128 -36.44 31.84 -18.66
CA ARG A 128 -36.31 32.20 -20.08
C ARG A 128 -35.75 31.04 -20.92
N LEU A 129 -34.88 30.22 -20.33
CA LEU A 129 -34.36 28.98 -20.90
C LEU A 129 -35.38 27.83 -20.91
N GLY A 130 -36.64 28.07 -20.49
CA GLY A 130 -37.72 27.09 -20.58
C GLY A 130 -37.79 26.09 -19.41
N LEU A 131 -37.05 26.31 -18.32
CA LEU A 131 -37.16 25.47 -17.12
C LEU A 131 -38.50 25.75 -16.40
N ASN A 132 -39.09 24.71 -15.84
CA ASN A 132 -40.28 24.86 -14.98
C ASN A 132 -39.89 25.45 -13.61
N ALA A 133 -40.88 25.75 -12.76
CA ALA A 133 -40.64 26.42 -11.48
C ALA A 133 -39.79 25.59 -10.49
N GLU A 134 -39.96 24.26 -10.46
CA GLU A 134 -39.19 23.37 -9.57
C GLU A 134 -37.73 23.25 -10.05
N GLN A 135 -37.53 23.03 -11.34
CA GLN A 135 -36.21 22.95 -11.97
C GLN A 135 -35.43 24.27 -11.86
N THR A 136 -36.13 25.40 -12.03
CA THR A 136 -35.53 26.74 -11.88
C THR A 136 -35.02 26.95 -10.46
N LYS A 137 -35.80 26.52 -9.47
CA LYS A 137 -35.42 26.65 -8.05
C LYS A 137 -34.25 25.74 -7.71
N GLU A 138 -34.30 24.47 -8.11
CA GLU A 138 -33.24 23.49 -7.87
C GLU A 138 -31.89 23.95 -8.45
N ARG A 139 -31.88 24.36 -9.73
CA ARG A 139 -30.66 24.84 -10.39
C ARG A 139 -30.12 26.14 -9.78
N THR A 140 -31.00 27.02 -9.30
CA THR A 140 -30.59 28.24 -8.60
C THR A 140 -29.97 27.94 -7.24
N ASP A 141 -30.56 26.99 -6.49
CA ASP A 141 -30.04 26.54 -5.19
C ASP A 141 -28.68 25.84 -5.34
N GLU A 142 -28.50 25.03 -6.39
CA GLU A 142 -27.21 24.41 -6.74
C GLU A 142 -26.12 25.46 -7.03
N LEU A 143 -26.42 26.45 -7.88
CA LEU A 143 -25.48 27.53 -8.18
C LEU A 143 -25.09 28.29 -6.90
N LEU A 144 -26.04 28.60 -6.03
CA LEU A 144 -25.76 29.29 -4.78
C LEU A 144 -24.84 28.46 -3.87
N ARG A 145 -25.14 27.17 -3.70
CA ARG A 145 -24.34 26.23 -2.89
C ARG A 145 -22.92 26.05 -3.41
N SER A 146 -22.67 26.31 -4.70
CA SER A 146 -21.32 26.27 -5.28
C SER A 146 -20.45 27.51 -4.94
N ILE A 147 -21.05 28.65 -4.56
CA ILE A 147 -20.31 29.91 -4.34
C ILE A 147 -19.15 29.76 -3.33
N PRO A 148 -19.32 29.12 -2.17
CA PRO A 148 -18.23 28.87 -1.22
C PRO A 148 -17.06 28.12 -1.84
N GLU A 149 -17.35 27.03 -2.57
CA GLU A 149 -16.34 26.17 -3.17
C GLU A 149 -15.59 26.89 -4.31
N VAL A 150 -16.30 27.65 -5.13
CA VAL A 150 -15.70 28.47 -6.19
C VAL A 150 -14.76 29.51 -5.57
N ILE A 151 -15.15 30.14 -4.46
CA ILE A 151 -14.29 31.12 -3.77
C ILE A 151 -13.05 30.44 -3.17
N GLU A 152 -13.19 29.29 -2.52
CA GLU A 152 -12.06 28.60 -1.88
C GLU A 152 -11.06 28.01 -2.89
N ASN A 153 -11.55 27.39 -3.97
CA ASN A 153 -10.73 26.57 -4.87
C ASN A 153 -10.56 27.17 -6.28
N GLY A 154 -11.25 28.26 -6.60
CA GLY A 154 -11.25 28.84 -7.94
C GLY A 154 -10.07 29.77 -8.25
N THR A 155 -9.81 29.92 -9.55
CA THR A 155 -8.75 30.78 -10.10
C THR A 155 -9.22 32.24 -10.16
N LEU A 156 -8.34 33.16 -9.75
CA LEU A 156 -8.60 34.60 -9.78
C LEU A 156 -8.54 35.14 -11.22
N PHE A 157 -9.56 35.88 -11.63
CA PHE A 157 -9.65 36.54 -12.93
C PHE A 157 -9.93 38.04 -12.74
N LYS A 158 -9.17 38.90 -13.45
CA LYS A 158 -9.37 40.35 -13.48
C LYS A 158 -9.59 40.78 -14.93
N ASP A 159 -10.70 41.45 -15.20
CA ASP A 159 -10.96 41.98 -16.55
C ASP A 159 -10.25 43.33 -16.79
N ASP A 160 -10.23 43.79 -18.05
CA ASP A 160 -9.58 45.04 -18.46
C ASP A 160 -10.22 46.29 -17.84
N LEU A 161 -11.41 46.16 -17.25
CA LEU A 161 -12.14 47.20 -16.52
C LEU A 161 -11.89 47.16 -15.01
N GLY A 162 -11.06 46.22 -14.54
CA GLY A 162 -10.67 46.07 -13.14
C GLY A 162 -11.68 45.29 -12.28
N HIS A 163 -12.69 44.63 -12.87
CA HIS A 163 -13.57 43.77 -12.12
C HIS A 163 -12.88 42.48 -11.73
N VAL A 164 -13.11 42.06 -10.49
CA VAL A 164 -12.51 40.89 -9.89
C VAL A 164 -13.52 39.75 -9.89
N SER A 165 -13.12 38.57 -10.33
CA SER A 165 -13.96 37.37 -10.25
C SER A 165 -13.13 36.13 -9.95
N VAL A 166 -13.79 35.11 -9.40
CA VAL A 166 -13.19 33.80 -9.14
C VAL A 166 -13.92 32.76 -9.96
N GLU A 167 -13.16 31.91 -10.65
CA GLU A 167 -13.68 30.90 -11.58
C GLU A 167 -13.25 29.51 -11.18
N LEU A 168 -14.21 28.59 -11.10
CA LEU A 168 -13.96 27.17 -10.92
C LEU A 168 -14.92 26.41 -11.84
N ASN A 169 -14.38 25.51 -12.66
CA ASN A 169 -15.12 24.82 -13.71
C ASN A 169 -15.83 25.83 -14.64
N ASN A 170 -17.16 25.71 -14.76
CA ASN A 170 -18.01 26.61 -15.56
C ASN A 170 -18.75 27.64 -14.71
N ILE A 171 -18.34 27.90 -13.46
CA ILE A 171 -19.02 28.85 -12.57
C ILE A 171 -18.10 30.02 -12.27
N ARG A 172 -18.63 31.24 -12.42
CA ARG A 172 -17.93 32.48 -12.12
C ARG A 172 -18.64 33.24 -11.01
N VAL A 173 -17.89 33.57 -9.96
CA VAL A 173 -18.33 34.45 -8.86
C VAL A 173 -17.70 35.82 -9.04
N GLY A 174 -18.52 36.84 -9.25
CA GLY A 174 -18.10 38.24 -9.38
C GLY A 174 -18.01 38.93 -8.02
N LEU A 175 -16.87 39.58 -7.78
CA LEU A 175 -16.52 40.27 -6.54
C LEU A 175 -16.35 41.77 -6.79
N LYS A 176 -16.65 42.58 -5.76
CA LYS A 176 -16.41 44.02 -5.78
C LYS A 176 -15.84 44.47 -4.45
N ASN A 177 -14.93 45.43 -4.50
CA ASN A 177 -14.26 46.03 -3.35
C ASN A 177 -14.55 47.54 -3.25
N THR A 178 -15.65 48.01 -3.83
CA THR A 178 -16.06 49.41 -3.79
C THR A 178 -17.53 49.56 -3.44
N TRP A 179 -17.84 50.56 -2.62
CA TRP A 179 -19.20 50.92 -2.22
C TRP A 179 -19.34 52.44 -2.20
N ASP A 180 -20.30 52.98 -2.97
CA ASP A 180 -20.57 54.43 -3.07
C ASP A 180 -19.29 55.26 -3.32
N ASN A 181 -18.52 54.86 -4.35
CA ASN A 181 -17.22 55.44 -4.74
C ASN A 181 -16.10 55.39 -3.69
N ASN A 182 -16.29 54.67 -2.58
CA ASN A 182 -15.24 54.41 -1.60
C ASN A 182 -14.67 52.99 -1.76
N ASN A 183 -13.36 52.85 -1.62
CA ASN A 183 -12.70 51.55 -1.56
C ASN A 183 -12.99 50.88 -0.22
N LEU A 184 -13.40 49.62 -0.28
CA LEU A 184 -13.57 48.74 0.86
C LEU A 184 -12.28 47.95 1.09
N ASN A 185 -12.02 47.59 2.35
CA ASN A 185 -10.91 46.71 2.70
C ASN A 185 -11.18 45.26 2.27
N ASN A 186 -12.45 44.87 2.23
CA ASN A 186 -12.90 43.55 1.81
C ASN A 186 -13.52 43.58 0.42
N HIS A 187 -13.49 42.42 -0.23
CA HIS A 187 -14.35 42.13 -1.36
C HIS A 187 -15.71 41.64 -0.86
N PHE A 188 -16.76 41.84 -1.62
CA PHE A 188 -18.05 41.20 -1.35
C PHE A 188 -18.62 40.54 -2.61
N VAL A 189 -19.40 39.48 -2.41
CA VAL A 189 -20.04 38.74 -3.51
C VAL A 189 -21.16 39.58 -4.11
N VAL A 190 -21.10 39.82 -5.43
CA VAL A 190 -22.07 40.69 -6.14
C VAL A 190 -22.93 39.91 -7.11
N THR A 191 -22.37 38.87 -7.74
CA THR A 191 -23.07 38.01 -8.69
C THR A 191 -22.40 36.64 -8.76
N SER A 192 -23.14 35.62 -9.18
CA SER A 192 -22.61 34.33 -9.61
C SER A 192 -23.40 33.84 -10.83
N TYR A 193 -22.74 33.15 -11.77
CA TYR A 193 -23.39 32.59 -12.96
C TYR A 193 -22.57 31.48 -13.63
N GLU A 194 -23.27 30.62 -14.36
CA GLU A 194 -22.69 29.58 -15.22
C GLU A 194 -22.17 30.18 -16.54
N ARG A 195 -21.02 29.72 -17.02
CA ARG A 195 -20.35 30.14 -18.27
C ARG A 195 -20.47 29.12 -19.41
N ASP A 196 -21.51 28.30 -19.43
CA ASP A 196 -21.80 27.40 -20.57
C ASP A 196 -22.06 28.22 -21.86
N GLU A 197 -21.52 27.83 -23.01
CA GLU A 197 -21.68 28.53 -24.30
C GLU A 197 -23.16 28.72 -24.70
N LYS A 198 -24.06 27.80 -24.31
CA LYS A 198 -25.52 27.96 -24.53
C LYS A 198 -26.14 28.99 -23.58
N VAL A 199 -25.64 29.10 -22.35
CA VAL A 199 -26.10 30.06 -21.32
C VAL A 199 -25.55 31.48 -21.60
N LEU A 200 -24.35 31.56 -22.19
CA LEU A 200 -23.72 32.81 -22.64
C LEU A 200 -24.42 33.43 -23.87
N ARG A 201 -24.91 32.64 -24.83
CA ARG A 201 -25.64 33.15 -26.02
C ARG A 201 -26.91 33.96 -25.68
N GLU A 202 -27.61 33.62 -24.59
CA GLU A 202 -28.75 34.40 -24.11
C GLU A 202 -28.37 35.68 -23.35
N LEU A 203 -27.14 35.78 -22.81
CA LEU A 203 -26.66 37.02 -22.21
C LEU A 203 -26.40 38.10 -23.29
N GLU A 204 -26.19 37.69 -24.55
CA GLU A 204 -25.81 38.56 -25.66
C GLU A 204 -26.94 38.81 -26.70
N THR A 205 -28.03 38.01 -26.76
CA THR A 205 -29.07 38.17 -27.81
C THR A 205 -30.53 37.96 -27.34
N LYS A 206 -31.46 38.83 -27.79
CA LYS A 206 -32.93 38.65 -27.72
C LYS A 206 -33.44 38.21 -29.10
N PRO A 207 -33.73 36.91 -29.37
CA PRO A 207 -35.10 36.34 -29.37
C PRO A 207 -35.14 34.83 -28.97
N PRO A 208 -36.31 34.15 -28.80
CA PRO A 208 -36.34 32.78 -28.29
C PRO A 208 -36.01 31.78 -29.42
N LEU A 209 -35.16 30.80 -29.13
CA LEU A 209 -34.93 29.65 -30.00
C LEU A 209 -35.35 28.34 -29.34
N SER A 210 -35.77 27.43 -30.22
CA SER A 210 -36.48 26.17 -29.97
C SER A 210 -35.82 25.22 -28.98
N ASN A 211 -36.68 24.48 -28.29
CA ASN A 211 -36.38 23.54 -27.23
C ASN A 211 -35.78 22.25 -27.80
N ASP A 212 -34.46 22.10 -27.71
CA ASP A 212 -33.74 20.82 -27.81
C ASP A 212 -32.55 20.85 -26.84
N TYR A 213 -32.86 20.74 -25.54
CA TYR A 213 -31.89 20.56 -24.46
C TYR A 213 -31.83 19.08 -24.07
N LYS A 214 -31.15 18.28 -24.90
CA LYS A 214 -30.64 16.96 -24.51
C LYS A 214 -29.17 16.92 -24.89
N ASP A 215 -28.33 17.43 -24.00
CA ASP A 215 -26.92 17.04 -24.02
C ASP A 215 -26.43 16.81 -22.60
N ASN A 216 -25.61 15.77 -22.49
CA ASN A 216 -25.33 14.99 -21.30
C ASN A 216 -24.44 15.78 -20.31
N SER A 217 -25.04 16.51 -19.37
CA SER A 217 -24.32 17.05 -18.23
C SER A 217 -24.35 16.05 -17.09
N ASN A 218 -23.19 15.49 -16.77
CA ASN A 218 -23.00 14.48 -15.76
C ASN A 218 -23.03 15.12 -14.36
N TYR A 219 -24.14 15.74 -14.00
CA TYR A 219 -24.46 16.22 -12.64
C TYR A 219 -25.38 15.20 -11.98
N SER A 220 -24.84 14.00 -11.74
CA SER A 220 -25.52 12.95 -10.97
C SER A 220 -24.47 12.15 -10.22
N ALA A 221 -23.90 12.77 -9.20
CA ALA A 221 -23.19 12.10 -8.12
C ALA A 221 -23.58 12.69 -6.77
N LEU A 222 -24.89 12.88 -6.55
CA LEU A 222 -25.49 12.97 -5.21
C LEU A 222 -26.71 12.04 -5.20
N ASN A 223 -26.43 10.73 -5.16
CA ASN A 223 -27.46 9.74 -4.87
C ASN A 223 -27.90 9.89 -3.40
N LEU A 224 -29.10 10.42 -3.18
CA LEU A 224 -29.90 10.10 -2.01
C LEU A 224 -31.05 9.20 -2.48
N ASN A 225 -30.93 7.91 -2.18
CA ASN A 225 -32.05 6.98 -2.31
C ASN A 225 -33.13 7.31 -1.28
N GLU A 226 -34.34 7.02 -1.71
CA GLU A 226 -35.62 7.64 -1.37
C GLU A 226 -36.40 6.95 -0.22
N ASN A 227 -37.37 7.70 0.29
CA ASN A 227 -38.67 7.30 0.87
C ASN A 227 -38.78 6.84 2.33
N ASN A 228 -39.53 7.64 3.12
CA ASN A 228 -40.91 7.26 3.45
C ASN A 228 -41.76 8.46 3.90
N LEU A 229 -42.82 8.73 3.14
CA LEU A 229 -44.02 9.43 3.59
C LEU A 229 -44.92 8.42 4.30
N THR A 230 -45.40 8.76 5.49
CA THR A 230 -46.60 8.11 6.05
C THR A 230 -47.53 9.19 6.59
N LYS A 231 -48.69 9.30 5.96
CA LYS A 231 -49.84 10.12 6.35
C LYS A 231 -50.84 9.18 7.01
N GLU A 232 -51.21 9.47 8.26
CA GLU A 232 -52.46 9.10 8.95
C GLU A 232 -52.29 9.59 10.40
N SER A 233 -53.27 10.06 11.16
CA SER A 233 -54.59 10.66 10.98
C SER A 233 -54.87 11.38 12.31
N LEU A 234 -55.64 12.47 12.31
CA LEU A 234 -56.03 13.19 13.52
C LEU A 234 -57.14 12.42 14.25
N THR A 235 -56.98 12.11 15.54
CA THR A 235 -57.98 12.36 16.62
C THR A 235 -57.51 11.81 17.97
N SER A 236 -57.26 12.69 18.94
CA SER A 236 -57.88 12.69 20.27
C SER A 236 -57.32 13.87 21.09
N GLN A 237 -58.21 14.55 21.79
CA GLN A 237 -57.93 15.71 22.63
C GLN A 237 -57.28 15.28 23.94
N GLU A 238 -56.09 15.81 24.24
CA GLU A 238 -55.49 15.88 25.56
C GLU A 238 -54.77 17.25 25.71
N PRO A 239 -54.58 17.75 26.94
CA PRO A 239 -54.67 19.17 27.30
C PRO A 239 -53.58 20.03 26.63
N PRO A 240 -53.80 21.35 26.43
CA PRO A 240 -52.87 22.18 25.69
C PRO A 240 -51.60 22.36 26.52
N LEU A 241 -50.59 21.52 26.27
CA LEU A 241 -49.21 21.82 26.63
C LEU A 241 -48.82 23.13 25.94
N SER A 242 -48.19 24.00 26.71
CA SER A 242 -47.74 25.33 26.29
C SER A 242 -46.86 25.23 25.05
N ILE A 243 -46.88 26.27 24.19
CA ILE A 243 -45.98 26.41 23.02
C ILE A 243 -44.52 26.16 23.42
N LEU A 244 -44.15 26.47 24.66
CA LEU A 244 -42.82 26.21 25.22
C LEU A 244 -42.53 24.72 25.40
N GLU A 245 -43.50 23.92 25.85
CA GLU A 245 -43.34 22.48 26.07
C GLU A 245 -43.29 21.70 24.76
N LYS A 246 -44.09 22.11 23.75
CA LYS A 246 -43.99 21.56 22.39
C LYS A 246 -42.65 21.91 21.72
N SER A 247 -42.19 23.15 21.89
CA SER A 247 -40.88 23.60 21.38
C SER A 247 -39.73 22.86 22.07
N GLN A 248 -39.82 22.60 23.38
CA GLN A 248 -38.82 21.84 24.12
C GLN A 248 -38.80 20.36 23.69
N LEU A 249 -39.95 19.75 23.45
CA LEU A 249 -40.04 18.37 22.97
C LEU A 249 -39.56 18.22 21.52
N GLU A 250 -39.90 19.15 20.62
CA GLU A 250 -39.36 19.18 19.25
C GLU A 250 -37.86 19.45 19.23
N LYS A 251 -37.37 20.35 20.10
CA LYS A 251 -35.94 20.63 20.23
C LYS A 251 -35.20 19.41 20.79
N GLN A 252 -35.79 18.67 21.73
CA GLN A 252 -35.22 17.41 22.22
C GLN A 252 -35.23 16.33 21.15
N LYS A 253 -36.32 16.14 20.40
CA LYS A 253 -36.40 15.17 19.30
C LYS A 253 -35.44 15.51 18.15
N LYS A 254 -35.28 16.80 17.83
CA LYS A 254 -34.33 17.29 16.83
C LYS A 254 -32.88 17.12 17.29
N LEU A 255 -32.60 17.38 18.56
CA LEU A 255 -31.28 17.14 19.14
C LEU A 255 -30.97 15.63 19.19
N GLU A 256 -31.96 14.79 19.49
CA GLU A 256 -31.83 13.33 19.49
C GLU A 256 -31.64 12.77 18.08
N SER A 257 -32.33 13.31 17.06
CA SER A 257 -32.14 12.94 15.65
C SER A 257 -30.80 13.41 15.09
N GLU A 258 -30.38 14.64 15.39
CA GLU A 258 -29.05 15.17 15.03
C GLU A 258 -27.94 14.38 15.72
N ARG A 259 -28.16 13.93 16.97
CA ARG A 259 -27.22 13.06 17.66
C ARG A 259 -27.17 11.67 17.03
N LEU A 260 -28.30 11.10 16.62
CA LEU A 260 -28.39 9.82 15.90
C LEU A 260 -27.73 9.88 14.51
N GLU A 261 -27.92 10.97 13.76
CA GLU A 261 -27.26 11.18 12.46
C GLU A 261 -25.75 11.40 12.63
N SER A 262 -25.33 12.19 13.63
CA SER A 262 -23.91 12.37 13.96
C SER A 262 -23.28 11.05 14.42
N GLU A 263 -23.99 10.25 15.21
CA GLU A 263 -23.55 8.93 15.66
C GLU A 263 -23.45 7.95 14.48
N GLN A 264 -24.41 7.94 13.54
CA GLN A 264 -24.33 7.12 12.33
C GLN A 264 -23.22 7.58 11.38
N ALA A 265 -23.01 8.89 11.21
CA ALA A 265 -21.90 9.44 10.41
C ALA A 265 -20.54 9.11 11.04
N PHE A 266 -20.43 9.20 12.36
CA PHE A 266 -19.24 8.80 13.11
C PHE A 266 -19.00 7.29 13.03
N LEU A 267 -20.04 6.46 13.13
CA LEU A 267 -19.94 5.00 12.97
C LEU A 267 -19.51 4.63 11.55
N LYS A 268 -20.05 5.28 10.50
CA LYS A 268 -19.61 5.09 9.11
C LYS A 268 -18.16 5.51 8.90
N ALA A 269 -17.76 6.66 9.44
CA ALA A 269 -16.37 7.13 9.37
C ALA A 269 -15.41 6.19 10.12
N LYS A 270 -15.80 5.70 11.30
CA LYS A 270 -15.06 4.73 12.10
C LYS A 270 -15.01 3.35 11.45
N GLU A 271 -16.07 2.93 10.76
CA GLU A 271 -16.10 1.69 9.98
C GLU A 271 -15.20 1.81 8.74
N GLN A 272 -15.21 2.94 8.05
CA GLN A 272 -14.34 3.21 6.91
C GLN A 272 -12.86 3.33 7.33
N GLU A 273 -12.60 3.93 8.49
CA GLU A 273 -11.28 3.98 9.12
C GLU A 273 -10.81 2.58 9.57
N ASN A 274 -11.70 1.77 10.18
CA ASN A 274 -11.38 0.39 10.54
C ASN A 274 -11.16 -0.49 9.30
N LYS A 275 -11.94 -0.31 8.22
CA LYS A 275 -11.73 -0.99 6.93
C LYS A 275 -10.38 -0.61 6.34
N ARG A 276 -9.99 0.68 6.39
CA ARG A 276 -8.66 1.16 5.99
C ARG A 276 -7.54 0.58 6.87
N LYS A 277 -7.71 0.55 8.19
CA LYS A 277 -6.75 -0.05 9.14
C LYS A 277 -6.62 -1.56 8.95
N VAL A 278 -7.71 -2.27 8.68
CA VAL A 278 -7.72 -3.72 8.41
C VAL A 278 -7.11 -4.02 7.04
N ALA A 279 -7.38 -3.21 6.01
CA ALA A 279 -6.74 -3.33 4.70
C ALA A 279 -5.24 -3.04 4.77
N LEU A 280 -4.83 -1.99 5.49
CA LEU A 280 -3.44 -1.66 5.74
C LEU A 280 -2.75 -2.71 6.61
N LYS A 281 -3.44 -3.28 7.61
CA LYS A 281 -2.93 -4.38 8.42
C LYS A 281 -2.79 -5.66 7.60
N LYS A 282 -3.73 -5.98 6.71
CA LYS A 282 -3.60 -7.11 5.76
C LYS A 282 -2.47 -6.87 4.75
N LYS A 283 -2.27 -5.62 4.30
CA LYS A 283 -1.14 -5.21 3.44
C LYS A 283 0.19 -5.34 4.18
N LEU A 284 0.27 -4.87 5.43
CA LEU A 284 1.44 -5.03 6.31
C LEU A 284 1.67 -6.49 6.73
N GLU A 285 0.63 -7.31 6.89
CA GLU A 285 0.75 -8.75 7.17
C GLU A 285 1.21 -9.52 5.92
N HIS A 286 0.79 -9.10 4.73
CA HIS A 286 1.33 -9.55 3.45
C HIS A 286 2.79 -9.10 3.25
N GLU A 287 3.11 -7.85 3.59
CA GLU A 287 4.44 -7.23 3.57
C GLU A 287 5.32 -7.61 4.79
N ARG A 288 4.83 -8.40 5.75
CA ARG A 288 5.64 -8.94 6.87
C ARG A 288 6.10 -10.37 6.66
N GLY A 289 5.86 -10.90 5.45
CA GLY A 289 6.60 -12.01 4.89
C GLY A 289 6.31 -13.37 5.55
N ASN A 290 5.65 -14.23 4.79
CA ASN A 290 5.82 -15.69 4.87
C ASN A 290 7.25 -16.11 4.43
N ALA A 291 8.30 -15.39 4.83
CA ALA A 291 9.68 -15.79 4.58
C ALA A 291 10.02 -16.96 5.51
N GLY A 292 10.57 -18.04 4.95
CA GLY A 292 10.75 -19.31 5.65
C GLY A 292 9.57 -20.29 5.57
N ASN A 293 8.42 -19.90 4.99
CA ASN A 293 7.38 -20.87 4.61
C ASN A 293 7.70 -21.43 3.22
N ILE A 294 8.53 -22.47 3.25
CA ILE A 294 9.02 -23.17 2.07
C ILE A 294 7.84 -23.87 1.40
N GLU A 295 7.92 -24.15 0.10
CA GLU A 295 6.98 -25.04 -0.58
C GLU A 295 6.85 -26.40 0.13
N SER A 296 7.86 -26.76 0.93
CA SER A 296 7.89 -27.89 1.84
C SER A 296 6.87 -27.84 2.99
N GLN A 297 6.31 -26.67 3.27
CA GLN A 297 5.25 -26.47 4.25
C GLN A 297 3.86 -26.37 3.62
N THR A 298 3.76 -26.46 2.29
CA THR A 298 2.46 -26.62 1.62
C THR A 298 1.82 -27.89 2.17
N LYS A 299 0.66 -27.74 2.80
CA LYS A 299 -0.04 -28.88 3.39
C LYS A 299 -0.47 -29.81 2.25
N ILE A 300 0.14 -30.98 2.19
CA ILE A 300 -0.32 -32.07 1.34
C ILE A 300 -1.33 -32.85 2.18
N GLU A 301 -2.57 -32.91 1.72
CA GLU A 301 -3.58 -33.75 2.35
C GLU A 301 -3.30 -35.20 1.95
N VAL A 302 -2.75 -35.97 2.89
CA VAL A 302 -2.55 -37.41 2.75
C VAL A 302 -3.83 -38.11 3.19
N GLY A 303 -4.40 -38.91 2.29
CA GLY A 303 -5.63 -39.65 2.52
C GLY A 303 -5.43 -40.94 3.33
N GLU A 304 -6.43 -41.80 3.28
CA GLU A 304 -6.38 -43.15 3.87
C GLU A 304 -5.43 -44.07 3.10
N ASP A 305 -4.86 -45.04 3.83
CA ASP A 305 -3.91 -45.98 3.25
C ASP A 305 -4.58 -46.90 2.22
N ILE A 306 -3.91 -47.06 1.09
CA ILE A 306 -4.31 -48.05 0.08
C ILE A 306 -3.85 -49.45 0.52
N PRO A 307 -4.54 -50.52 0.12
CA PRO A 307 -4.06 -51.87 0.33
C PRO A 307 -2.73 -52.10 -0.41
N THR A 308 -1.70 -52.55 0.31
CA THR A 308 -0.38 -52.83 -0.25
C THR A 308 0.13 -54.20 0.20
N GLN A 309 0.90 -54.87 -0.65
CA GLN A 309 1.63 -56.09 -0.30
C GLN A 309 3.13 -55.80 -0.34
N THR A 310 3.69 -55.43 0.80
CA THR A 310 5.12 -55.16 0.99
C THR A 310 5.94 -56.43 0.76
N GLN A 311 7.07 -56.29 0.08
CA GLN A 311 7.99 -57.36 -0.29
C GLN A 311 9.19 -57.35 0.66
N GLU A 312 9.01 -57.87 1.88
CA GLU A 312 10.03 -57.84 2.94
C GLU A 312 11.32 -58.61 2.58
N GLN A 313 11.22 -59.57 1.65
CA GLN A 313 12.36 -60.34 1.15
C GLN A 313 13.29 -59.55 0.24
N LEU A 314 12.83 -58.43 -0.34
CA LEU A 314 13.65 -57.57 -1.18
C LEU A 314 14.45 -56.58 -0.31
N PRO A 315 15.72 -56.32 -0.63
CA PRO A 315 16.49 -55.30 0.07
C PRO A 315 15.82 -53.93 -0.13
N LYS A 316 15.79 -53.12 0.94
CA LYS A 316 15.19 -51.78 0.87
C LYS A 316 15.90 -50.93 -0.18
N SER A 317 15.11 -50.25 -0.99
CA SER A 317 15.63 -49.22 -1.89
C SER A 317 15.90 -47.97 -1.07
N ARG A 318 16.78 -47.09 -1.56
CA ARG A 318 17.10 -45.83 -0.90
C ARG A 318 17.06 -44.68 -1.88
N VAL A 319 16.57 -43.55 -1.40
CA VAL A 319 16.71 -42.28 -2.09
C VAL A 319 17.42 -41.29 -1.18
N ARG A 320 18.42 -40.61 -1.74
CA ARG A 320 19.23 -39.61 -1.05
C ARG A 320 18.83 -38.24 -1.56
N LEU A 321 18.39 -37.37 -0.66
CA LEU A 321 18.13 -35.97 -0.97
C LEU A 321 19.41 -35.14 -0.78
N ASN A 322 20.14 -35.40 0.30
CA ASN A 322 21.47 -34.90 0.60
C ASN A 322 22.19 -35.90 1.54
N GLU A 323 23.40 -35.57 2.01
CA GLU A 323 24.18 -36.48 2.86
C GLU A 323 23.57 -36.75 4.25
N ARG A 324 22.58 -35.95 4.70
CA ARG A 324 21.87 -36.15 5.98
C ARG A 324 20.51 -36.81 5.82
N GLU A 325 19.83 -36.56 4.70
CA GLU A 325 18.47 -36.97 4.43
C GLU A 325 18.45 -38.14 3.43
N ILE A 326 18.47 -39.35 3.98
CA ILE A 326 18.39 -40.62 3.25
C ILE A 326 17.11 -41.32 3.68
N TYR A 327 16.26 -41.64 2.70
CA TYR A 327 14.97 -42.27 2.92
C TYR A 327 15.01 -43.72 2.44
N ASP A 328 14.71 -44.65 3.35
CA ASP A 328 14.51 -46.06 3.03
C ASP A 328 13.10 -46.28 2.46
N LEU A 329 13.02 -47.05 1.38
CA LEU A 329 11.80 -47.35 0.66
C LEU A 329 11.61 -48.87 0.55
N ASP A 330 10.41 -49.33 0.88
CA ASP A 330 10.02 -50.73 0.72
C ASP A 330 9.41 -50.95 -0.67
N TYR A 331 9.75 -52.07 -1.31
CA TYR A 331 9.06 -52.49 -2.52
C TYR A 331 7.68 -53.04 -2.15
N ALA A 332 6.63 -52.58 -2.84
CA ALA A 332 5.27 -52.98 -2.56
C ALA A 332 4.47 -53.21 -3.84
N ILE A 333 3.66 -54.27 -3.85
CA ILE A 333 2.68 -54.52 -4.90
C ILE A 333 1.40 -53.77 -4.54
N VAL A 334 0.88 -53.00 -5.49
CA VAL A 334 -0.34 -52.20 -5.34
C VAL A 334 -1.24 -52.39 -6.56
N LYS A 335 -2.54 -52.15 -6.40
CA LYS A 335 -3.46 -52.16 -7.55
C LYS A 335 -3.31 -50.88 -8.36
N ALA A 336 -3.33 -51.02 -9.67
CA ALA A 336 -3.22 -49.92 -10.63
C ALA A 336 -4.24 -48.80 -10.36
N LYS A 337 -5.49 -49.16 -10.03
CA LYS A 337 -6.58 -48.20 -9.76
C LYS A 337 -6.37 -47.35 -8.49
N ASP A 338 -5.53 -47.79 -7.56
CA ASP A 338 -5.33 -47.14 -6.27
C ASP A 338 -4.19 -46.10 -6.35
N LEU A 339 -3.43 -46.09 -7.45
CA LEU A 339 -2.38 -45.12 -7.73
C LEU A 339 -2.96 -43.80 -8.26
N LYS A 340 -2.48 -42.68 -7.70
CA LYS A 340 -2.97 -41.32 -7.95
C LYS A 340 -1.83 -40.45 -8.48
N PRO A 341 -1.42 -40.59 -9.75
CA PRO A 341 -0.48 -39.66 -10.36
C PRO A 341 -1.12 -38.26 -10.46
N SER A 342 -0.35 -37.22 -10.17
CA SER A 342 -0.79 -35.82 -10.26
C SER A 342 0.00 -35.07 -11.34
N PHE A 343 -0.70 -34.20 -12.06
CA PHE A 343 -0.15 -33.29 -13.07
C PHE A 343 -0.53 -31.82 -12.81
N THR A 344 -1.16 -31.55 -11.66
CA THR A 344 -1.54 -30.21 -11.23
C THR A 344 -0.61 -29.72 -10.13
N THR A 345 -0.19 -28.46 -10.20
CA THR A 345 0.67 -27.84 -9.19
C THR A 345 -0.05 -27.73 -7.84
N GLY A 346 0.70 -27.86 -6.73
CA GLY A 346 0.18 -27.68 -5.36
C GLY A 346 0.08 -28.95 -4.50
N GLY A 347 0.37 -30.13 -5.04
CA GLY A 347 0.45 -31.41 -4.31
C GLY A 347 1.84 -32.05 -4.40
N THR A 348 1.89 -33.38 -4.60
CA THR A 348 3.13 -34.13 -4.86
C THR A 348 3.72 -33.86 -6.26
N GLN A 349 3.03 -33.11 -7.12
CA GLN A 349 3.57 -32.65 -8.40
C GLN A 349 4.24 -31.28 -8.24
N LYS A 350 5.53 -31.23 -8.61
CA LYS A 350 6.38 -30.04 -8.53
C LYS A 350 6.77 -29.45 -9.89
N ARG A 351 6.39 -30.11 -10.99
CA ARG A 351 6.57 -29.57 -12.35
C ARG A 351 5.41 -28.67 -12.73
N THR A 352 5.70 -27.62 -13.49
CA THR A 352 4.68 -26.73 -14.09
C THR A 352 3.97 -27.34 -15.29
N ASP A 353 4.62 -28.27 -16.00
CA ASP A 353 4.13 -28.78 -17.30
C ASP A 353 4.12 -30.32 -17.39
N MET A 354 3.03 -30.86 -17.94
CA MET A 354 2.91 -32.28 -18.30
C MET A 354 3.59 -32.56 -19.66
N ASN A 355 4.30 -33.68 -19.77
CA ASN A 355 4.93 -34.11 -21.02
C ASN A 355 4.18 -35.33 -21.57
N GLU A 356 3.25 -35.09 -22.49
CA GLU A 356 2.43 -36.14 -23.09
C GLU A 356 3.23 -37.12 -23.95
N GLU A 357 4.27 -36.64 -24.66
CA GLU A 357 5.11 -37.50 -25.51
C GLU A 357 5.86 -38.53 -24.69
N GLN A 358 6.38 -38.13 -23.52
CA GLN A 358 7.04 -39.03 -22.59
C GLN A 358 6.07 -40.09 -22.06
N ILE A 359 4.84 -39.70 -21.71
CA ILE A 359 3.81 -40.65 -21.25
C ILE A 359 3.46 -41.65 -22.35
N LYS A 360 3.23 -41.17 -23.59
CA LYS A 360 2.95 -42.01 -24.76
C LYS A 360 4.12 -42.95 -25.09
N SER A 361 5.35 -42.47 -24.93
CA SER A 361 6.56 -43.28 -25.13
C SER A 361 6.61 -44.43 -24.12
N ILE A 362 6.33 -44.15 -22.85
CA ILE A 362 6.30 -45.18 -21.79
C ILE A 362 5.15 -46.16 -22.01
N SER A 363 3.96 -45.69 -22.38
CA SER A 363 2.78 -46.54 -22.60
C SER A 363 2.95 -47.49 -23.78
N ASN A 364 3.56 -47.03 -24.87
CA ASN A 364 3.63 -47.74 -26.14
C ASN A 364 4.95 -48.49 -26.36
N ASN A 365 6.05 -47.97 -25.79
CA ASN A 365 7.42 -48.46 -25.98
C ASN A 365 8.17 -48.53 -24.65
N PHE A 366 7.61 -49.23 -23.67
CA PHE A 366 8.26 -49.41 -22.36
C PHE A 366 9.65 -50.04 -22.49
N ASP A 367 10.65 -49.41 -21.87
CA ASP A 367 12.04 -49.88 -21.84
C ASP A 367 12.48 -50.16 -20.39
N PRO A 368 12.59 -51.45 -19.99
CA PRO A 368 13.02 -51.86 -18.65
C PRO A 368 14.35 -51.23 -18.21
N LYS A 369 15.29 -51.00 -19.13
CA LYS A 369 16.64 -50.51 -18.82
C LYS A 369 16.66 -49.07 -18.31
N LYS A 370 15.60 -48.31 -18.58
CA LYS A 370 15.45 -46.91 -18.13
C LYS A 370 14.94 -46.79 -16.70
N ILE A 371 14.54 -47.89 -16.08
CA ILE A 371 13.91 -47.90 -14.75
C ILE A 371 14.63 -48.88 -13.85
N PHE A 372 14.76 -50.15 -14.26
CA PHE A 372 15.30 -51.16 -13.37
C PHE A 372 16.82 -51.06 -13.28
N GLY A 373 17.34 -51.07 -12.05
CA GLY A 373 18.78 -50.98 -11.77
C GLY A 373 19.37 -49.57 -11.82
N SER A 374 18.56 -48.55 -12.11
CA SER A 374 19.02 -47.15 -12.17
C SER A 374 19.28 -46.52 -10.79
N GLY A 375 18.61 -47.04 -9.75
CA GLY A 375 18.70 -46.53 -8.38
C GLY A 375 18.09 -45.14 -8.17
N GLY A 376 18.06 -44.67 -6.92
CA GLY A 376 17.63 -43.31 -6.57
C GLY A 376 16.22 -42.95 -7.08
N PHE A 377 16.06 -41.76 -7.65
CA PHE A 377 14.79 -41.30 -8.23
C PHE A 377 14.48 -41.90 -9.62
N GLU A 378 15.47 -42.52 -10.28
CA GLU A 378 15.35 -43.12 -11.62
C GLU A 378 14.76 -44.52 -11.62
N ASP A 379 14.84 -45.21 -10.49
CA ASP A 379 14.22 -46.52 -10.29
C ASP A 379 12.68 -46.42 -10.16
N LEU A 380 12.01 -47.55 -9.92
CA LEU A 380 10.56 -47.70 -9.77
C LEU A 380 9.89 -46.50 -9.06
N PRO A 381 8.68 -46.06 -9.46
CA PRO A 381 8.08 -44.87 -8.88
C PRO A 381 7.92 -44.92 -7.36
N ILE A 382 8.06 -43.76 -6.71
CA ILE A 382 7.90 -43.60 -5.26
C ILE A 382 6.50 -43.07 -4.98
N VAL A 383 5.75 -43.77 -4.12
CA VAL A 383 4.34 -43.52 -3.85
C VAL A 383 4.11 -43.43 -2.33
N LEU A 384 3.25 -42.50 -1.89
CA LEU A 384 2.78 -42.42 -0.52
C LEU A 384 1.86 -43.60 -0.17
N ASN A 385 1.66 -43.82 1.13
CA ASN A 385 0.80 -44.88 1.64
C ASN A 385 -0.66 -44.78 1.17
N ASP A 386 -1.11 -43.59 0.72
CA ASP A 386 -2.46 -43.34 0.22
C ASP A 386 -2.58 -43.40 -1.32
N GLY A 387 -1.51 -43.81 -2.01
CA GLY A 387 -1.45 -43.95 -3.46
C GLY A 387 -1.00 -42.70 -4.23
N GLN A 388 -0.79 -41.55 -3.58
CA GLN A 388 -0.26 -40.35 -4.25
C GLN A 388 1.19 -40.55 -4.69
N VAL A 389 1.53 -40.17 -5.93
CA VAL A 389 2.87 -40.38 -6.48
C VAL A 389 3.78 -39.20 -6.16
N ILE A 390 4.87 -39.45 -5.42
CA ILE A 390 5.89 -38.45 -5.04
C ILE A 390 6.92 -38.27 -6.16
N ALA A 391 7.40 -39.39 -6.72
CA ALA A 391 8.41 -39.38 -7.76
C ALA A 391 8.03 -40.35 -8.89
N GLY A 392 7.99 -39.84 -10.13
CA GLY A 392 7.65 -40.65 -11.30
C GLY A 392 6.19 -40.56 -11.75
N ASN A 393 5.53 -39.41 -11.60
CA ASN A 393 4.16 -39.17 -12.10
C ASN A 393 3.96 -39.61 -13.57
N HIS A 394 4.85 -39.19 -14.49
CA HIS A 394 4.78 -39.60 -15.90
C HIS A 394 4.98 -41.11 -16.11
N ARG A 395 5.79 -41.76 -15.27
CA ARG A 395 6.02 -43.22 -15.32
C ARG A 395 4.78 -43.98 -14.89
N ILE A 396 4.18 -43.61 -13.76
CA ILE A 396 2.93 -44.23 -13.30
C ILE A 396 1.84 -44.02 -14.34
N GLN A 397 1.65 -42.80 -14.86
CA GLN A 397 0.64 -42.56 -15.88
C GLN A 397 0.87 -43.36 -17.17
N GLY A 398 2.12 -43.52 -17.60
CA GLY A 398 2.46 -44.40 -18.73
C GLY A 398 2.19 -45.88 -18.44
N MET A 399 2.51 -46.34 -17.22
CA MET A 399 2.28 -47.71 -16.74
C MET A 399 0.79 -48.06 -16.65
N LEU A 400 -0.04 -47.13 -16.17
CA LEU A 400 -1.50 -47.28 -16.13
C LEU A 400 -2.11 -47.40 -17.53
N ASN A 401 -1.44 -46.83 -18.54
CA ASN A 401 -1.88 -46.81 -19.94
C ASN A 401 -1.13 -47.82 -20.82
N PHE A 402 -0.46 -48.83 -20.24
CA PHE A 402 0.33 -49.77 -21.03
C PHE A 402 -0.47 -50.43 -22.15
N THR A 403 0.12 -50.44 -23.34
CA THR A 403 -0.31 -51.35 -24.41
C THR A 403 -0.06 -52.80 -23.97
N PRO A 404 -0.75 -53.79 -24.54
CA PRO A 404 -0.48 -55.21 -24.24
C PRO A 404 0.99 -55.60 -24.40
N LYS A 405 1.67 -55.01 -25.40
CA LYS A 405 3.11 -55.20 -25.63
C LYS A 405 3.94 -54.65 -24.47
N SER A 406 3.72 -53.40 -24.07
CA SER A 406 4.44 -52.78 -22.95
C SER A 406 4.18 -53.49 -21.63
N ARG A 407 2.93 -53.92 -21.39
CA ARG A 407 2.56 -54.68 -20.19
C ARG A 407 3.32 -56.00 -20.12
N TYR A 408 3.36 -56.75 -21.22
CA TYR A 408 4.13 -58.00 -21.30
C TYR A 408 5.62 -57.77 -21.01
N ILE A 409 6.22 -56.72 -21.57
CA ILE A 409 7.64 -56.38 -21.32
C ILE A 409 7.86 -56.02 -19.85
N TYR A 410 6.95 -55.26 -19.24
CA TYR A 410 7.00 -54.90 -17.83
C TYR A 410 6.91 -56.14 -16.93
N ASP A 411 5.91 -57.00 -17.13
CA ASP A 411 5.71 -58.22 -16.31
C ASP A 411 6.91 -59.16 -16.42
N LYS A 412 7.44 -59.35 -17.63
CA LYS A 412 8.65 -60.13 -17.86
C LYS A 412 9.84 -59.56 -17.09
N ALA A 413 10.05 -58.24 -17.14
CA ALA A 413 11.13 -57.60 -16.43
C ALA A 413 10.97 -57.67 -14.90
N ILE A 414 9.76 -57.53 -14.36
CA ILE A 414 9.53 -57.69 -12.92
C ILE A 414 9.86 -59.10 -12.45
N LYS A 415 9.47 -60.13 -13.22
CA LYS A 415 9.80 -61.52 -12.92
C LYS A 415 11.32 -61.78 -12.98
N GLU A 416 12.00 -61.21 -13.96
CA GLU A 416 13.45 -61.38 -14.15
C GLU A 416 14.27 -60.65 -13.07
N TYR A 417 13.93 -59.41 -12.73
CA TYR A 417 14.71 -58.58 -11.79
C TYR A 417 14.34 -58.80 -10.32
N TYR A 418 13.06 -59.03 -10.02
CA TYR A 418 12.56 -59.07 -8.64
C TYR A 418 12.00 -60.44 -8.24
N HIS A 419 11.90 -61.39 -9.17
CA HIS A 419 11.32 -62.72 -8.94
C HIS A 419 9.88 -62.68 -8.42
N ILE A 420 9.10 -61.71 -8.91
CA ILE A 420 7.69 -61.50 -8.55
C ILE A 420 6.82 -61.76 -9.78
N ASP A 421 5.73 -62.50 -9.59
CA ASP A 421 4.66 -62.66 -10.58
C ASP A 421 3.50 -61.71 -10.22
N LEU A 422 3.23 -60.73 -11.10
CA LEU A 422 2.18 -59.73 -10.91
C LEU A 422 0.87 -60.16 -11.57
N LYS A 423 -0.27 -59.82 -10.95
CA LYS A 423 -1.58 -59.90 -11.63
C LYS A 423 -1.76 -58.76 -12.64
N PRO A 424 -2.68 -58.89 -13.62
CA PRO A 424 -2.88 -57.88 -14.67
C PRO A 424 -3.20 -56.47 -14.16
N ASP A 425 -3.84 -56.35 -12.99
CA ASP A 425 -4.21 -55.07 -12.36
C ASP A 425 -3.20 -54.60 -11.31
N GLU A 426 -2.05 -55.27 -11.17
CA GLU A 426 -1.03 -54.97 -10.16
C GLU A 426 0.20 -54.29 -10.78
N LEU A 427 0.84 -53.43 -9.99
CA LEU A 427 2.12 -52.78 -10.29
C LEU A 427 3.04 -52.85 -9.07
N LEU A 428 4.34 -53.00 -9.30
CA LEU A 428 5.38 -52.90 -8.28
C LEU A 428 5.85 -51.44 -8.16
N VAL A 429 5.79 -50.89 -6.95
CA VAL A 429 6.20 -49.51 -6.62
C VAL A 429 7.11 -49.50 -5.39
N ARG A 430 7.65 -48.33 -5.05
CA ARG A 430 8.42 -48.10 -3.82
C ARG A 430 7.63 -47.19 -2.89
N ILE A 431 7.48 -47.57 -1.62
CA ILE A 431 6.73 -46.80 -0.62
C ILE A 431 7.69 -46.45 0.53
N PRO A 432 7.65 -45.21 1.07
CA PRO A 432 8.42 -44.86 2.25
C PRO A 432 8.20 -45.85 3.40
N ASN A 433 9.28 -46.33 4.02
CA ASN A 433 9.19 -47.30 5.12
C ASN A 433 8.56 -46.69 6.40
N LYS A 434 8.46 -45.37 6.45
CA LYS A 434 7.86 -44.58 7.51
C LYS A 434 6.96 -43.51 6.88
N ARG A 435 5.89 -43.15 7.58
CA ARG A 435 5.05 -42.01 7.22
C ARG A 435 5.90 -40.75 7.22
N LEU A 436 5.95 -40.09 6.07
CA LEU A 436 6.66 -38.84 5.87
C LEU A 436 5.76 -37.66 6.29
N ASN A 437 6.37 -36.63 6.86
CA ASN A 437 5.69 -35.36 7.09
C ASN A 437 5.65 -34.50 5.81
N ASN A 438 4.85 -33.43 5.80
CA ASN A 438 4.69 -32.59 4.60
C ASN A 438 6.02 -32.03 4.07
N THR A 439 6.96 -31.67 4.94
CA THR A 439 8.28 -31.17 4.54
C THR A 439 9.07 -32.22 3.80
N GLU A 440 9.13 -33.45 4.34
CA GLU A 440 9.82 -34.57 3.71
C GLU A 440 9.18 -34.93 2.34
N ILE A 441 7.85 -34.97 2.27
CA ILE A 441 7.12 -35.28 1.03
C ILE A 441 7.43 -34.27 -0.07
N ASN A 442 7.30 -32.98 0.25
CA ASN A 442 7.54 -31.91 -0.70
C ASN A 442 9.00 -31.86 -1.16
N ASN A 443 9.96 -32.08 -0.25
CA ASN A 443 11.38 -32.09 -0.58
C ASN A 443 11.73 -33.27 -1.49
N LEU A 444 11.21 -34.46 -1.20
CA LEU A 444 11.37 -35.62 -2.08
C LEU A 444 10.74 -35.40 -3.47
N ALA A 445 9.55 -34.80 -3.52
CA ALA A 445 8.89 -34.49 -4.77
C ALA A 445 9.71 -33.49 -5.61
N ALA A 446 10.27 -32.46 -4.98
CA ALA A 446 11.11 -31.46 -5.63
C ALA A 446 12.43 -32.05 -6.12
N SER A 447 13.14 -32.79 -5.26
CA SER A 447 14.42 -33.43 -5.60
C SER A 447 14.30 -34.53 -6.64
N SER A 448 13.11 -35.11 -6.84
CA SER A 448 12.87 -36.07 -7.93
C SER A 448 13.09 -35.48 -9.33
N ASN A 449 13.09 -34.14 -9.45
CA ASN A 449 13.36 -33.41 -10.69
C ASN A 449 14.83 -33.01 -10.85
N GLN A 450 15.70 -33.30 -9.87
CA GLN A 450 17.10 -32.87 -9.88
C GLN A 450 17.84 -33.38 -11.13
N GLY A 451 18.53 -32.46 -11.82
CA GLY A 451 19.26 -32.76 -13.06
C GLY A 451 18.37 -32.90 -14.31
N ARG A 452 17.06 -32.74 -14.18
CA ARG A 452 16.06 -32.83 -15.27
C ARG A 452 15.06 -31.69 -15.16
N PHE A 453 15.62 -30.48 -15.12
CA PHE A 453 14.86 -29.24 -15.00
C PHE A 453 14.32 -28.86 -16.38
N ASN A 454 13.01 -28.72 -16.49
CA ASN A 454 12.38 -28.17 -17.69
C ASN A 454 12.34 -26.64 -17.64
N SER A 455 12.64 -26.05 -16.48
CA SER A 455 12.58 -24.62 -16.23
C SER A 455 13.50 -24.18 -15.08
N GLU A 456 13.83 -22.90 -15.02
CA GLU A 456 14.64 -22.31 -13.93
C GLU A 456 13.96 -22.40 -12.57
N SER A 457 12.63 -22.36 -12.57
CA SER A 457 11.81 -22.61 -11.40
C SER A 457 12.06 -24.00 -10.81
N ASP A 458 12.01 -25.04 -11.65
CA ASP A 458 12.21 -26.42 -11.18
C ASP A 458 13.60 -26.58 -10.57
N HIS A 459 14.59 -25.93 -11.16
CA HIS A 459 15.95 -25.90 -10.64
C HIS A 459 16.01 -25.22 -9.27
N ALA A 460 15.41 -24.03 -9.13
CA ALA A 460 15.37 -23.29 -7.87
C ALA A 460 14.65 -24.05 -6.75
N ILE A 461 13.52 -24.73 -7.03
CA ILE A 461 12.80 -25.56 -6.06
C ILE A 461 13.69 -26.72 -5.59
N ALA A 462 14.31 -27.45 -6.52
CA ALA A 462 15.13 -28.61 -6.19
C ALA A 462 16.36 -28.23 -5.37
N VAL A 463 17.02 -27.13 -5.73
CA VAL A 463 18.17 -26.56 -5.00
C VAL A 463 17.77 -26.11 -3.60
N LEU A 464 16.65 -25.38 -3.46
CA LEU A 464 16.12 -24.98 -2.16
C LEU A 464 15.82 -26.20 -1.27
N SER A 465 15.21 -27.24 -1.84
CA SER A 465 14.88 -28.47 -1.12
C SER A 465 16.15 -29.20 -0.66
N HIS A 466 17.17 -29.28 -1.50
CA HIS A 466 18.45 -29.91 -1.18
C HIS A 466 19.15 -29.26 0.02
N TYR A 467 19.15 -27.91 0.09
CA TYR A 467 19.86 -27.16 1.14
C TYR A 467 18.98 -26.75 2.33
N GLU A 468 17.68 -27.09 2.35
CA GLU A 468 16.72 -26.62 3.38
C GLU A 468 17.22 -26.86 4.82
N ALA A 469 17.71 -28.08 5.11
CA ALA A 469 18.17 -28.43 6.45
C ALA A 469 19.32 -27.51 6.93
N LYS A 470 20.25 -27.18 6.02
CA LYS A 470 21.38 -26.30 6.31
C LYS A 470 21.00 -24.83 6.38
N LEU A 471 20.02 -24.41 5.57
CA LEU A 471 19.49 -23.05 5.61
C LEU A 471 18.85 -22.72 6.96
N LYS A 472 18.13 -23.68 7.58
CA LYS A 472 17.56 -23.52 8.94
C LYS A 472 18.61 -23.42 10.04
N GLU A 473 19.80 -23.97 9.81
CA GLU A 473 20.95 -23.93 10.73
C GLU A 473 21.88 -22.74 10.45
N LEU A 474 21.64 -21.98 9.38
CA LEU A 474 22.54 -20.92 8.94
C LEU A 474 22.58 -19.78 9.97
N GLU A 475 23.79 -19.29 10.25
CA GLU A 475 23.96 -18.14 11.13
C GLU A 475 23.25 -16.89 10.59
N ASN A 476 22.72 -16.08 11.48
CA ASN A 476 22.01 -14.84 11.13
C ASN A 476 22.93 -13.79 10.49
N LYS A 477 24.26 -13.89 10.65
CA LYS A 477 25.23 -12.92 10.13
C LYS A 477 26.40 -13.64 9.48
N LEU A 478 26.69 -13.29 8.24
CA LEU A 478 27.77 -13.83 7.42
C LEU A 478 28.79 -12.73 7.14
N ASP A 479 29.89 -12.71 7.90
CA ASP A 479 30.90 -11.67 7.80
C ASP A 479 31.81 -11.86 6.58
N ALA A 480 31.87 -10.85 5.71
CA ALA A 480 32.69 -10.88 4.50
C ALA A 480 33.16 -9.48 4.08
N ASP A 481 34.41 -9.39 3.63
CA ASP A 481 35.00 -8.13 3.13
C ASP A 481 34.68 -7.86 1.65
N SER A 482 34.26 -8.88 0.91
CA SER A 482 33.91 -8.76 -0.51
C SER A 482 32.80 -9.73 -0.91
N ILE A 483 32.11 -9.42 -2.01
CA ILE A 483 31.09 -10.29 -2.60
C ILE A 483 31.61 -11.69 -2.94
N TYR A 484 32.87 -11.78 -3.39
CA TYR A 484 33.53 -13.04 -3.73
C TYR A 484 33.80 -13.91 -2.50
N SER A 485 34.15 -13.29 -1.36
CA SER A 485 34.26 -14.00 -0.09
C SER A 485 32.87 -14.44 0.41
N LEU A 486 31.90 -13.52 0.37
CA LEU A 486 30.56 -13.75 0.91
C LEU A 486 29.88 -14.95 0.28
N LYS A 487 29.84 -15.03 -1.06
CA LYS A 487 29.21 -16.18 -1.74
C LYS A 487 29.90 -17.51 -1.46
N ASN A 488 31.22 -17.49 -1.24
CA ASN A 488 31.98 -18.67 -0.83
C ASN A 488 31.69 -19.05 0.63
N ILE A 489 31.47 -18.08 1.52
CA ILE A 489 31.06 -18.32 2.91
C ILE A 489 29.67 -18.96 2.95
N VAL A 490 28.71 -18.44 2.18
CA VAL A 490 27.39 -19.06 2.02
C VAL A 490 27.55 -20.52 1.57
N ALA A 491 28.32 -20.76 0.51
CA ALA A 491 28.55 -22.10 -0.02
C ALA A 491 29.18 -23.04 1.02
N LYS A 492 30.19 -22.58 1.76
CA LYS A 492 30.85 -23.37 2.81
C LYS A 492 29.91 -23.71 3.96
N ASN A 493 29.06 -22.78 4.39
CA ASN A 493 28.11 -23.02 5.48
C ASN A 493 27.00 -23.99 5.07
N LEU A 494 26.52 -23.88 3.83
CA LEU A 494 25.49 -24.77 3.29
C LEU A 494 26.02 -26.11 2.81
N ASN A 495 27.35 -26.28 2.75
CA ASN A 495 27.94 -27.55 2.37
C ASN A 495 27.67 -28.66 3.42
N PHE A 496 27.25 -29.83 2.94
CA PHE A 496 26.99 -30.98 3.80
C PHE A 496 28.26 -31.71 4.21
N ASP A 497 29.23 -31.82 3.30
CA ASP A 497 30.50 -32.51 3.53
C ASP A 497 31.68 -31.55 3.35
N LYS A 498 32.55 -31.45 4.36
CA LYS A 498 33.75 -30.61 4.30
C LYS A 498 34.78 -31.08 3.26
N ALA A 499 34.71 -32.34 2.82
CA ALA A 499 35.63 -32.92 1.84
C ALA A 499 35.24 -32.62 0.37
N THR A 500 33.99 -32.24 0.11
CA THR A 500 33.52 -31.90 -1.25
C THR A 500 33.66 -30.40 -1.52
N HIS A 501 33.89 -30.04 -2.79
CA HIS A 501 33.93 -28.64 -3.17
C HIS A 501 32.51 -28.04 -3.10
N PRO A 502 32.29 -26.95 -2.35
CA PRO A 502 30.96 -26.36 -2.24
C PRO A 502 30.44 -25.87 -3.59
N ASN A 503 29.17 -26.14 -3.91
CA ASN A 503 28.53 -25.57 -5.08
C ASN A 503 28.07 -24.14 -4.78
N VAL A 504 28.88 -23.16 -5.22
CA VAL A 504 28.66 -21.74 -4.93
C VAL A 504 27.35 -21.23 -5.51
N THR A 505 27.04 -21.56 -6.76
CA THR A 505 25.85 -21.04 -7.44
C THR A 505 24.58 -21.53 -6.77
N ASP A 506 24.45 -22.85 -6.57
CA ASP A 506 23.22 -23.43 -6.05
C ASP A 506 23.02 -23.08 -4.57
N SER A 507 24.09 -23.05 -3.78
CA SER A 507 23.99 -22.65 -2.36
C SER A 507 23.46 -21.22 -2.22
N ASN A 508 23.95 -20.29 -3.04
CA ASN A 508 23.51 -18.91 -2.98
C ASN A 508 22.11 -18.73 -3.59
N LEU A 509 21.76 -19.49 -4.63
CA LEU A 509 20.39 -19.51 -5.16
C LEU A 509 19.41 -20.02 -4.10
N ALA A 510 19.75 -21.09 -3.37
CA ALA A 510 18.94 -21.62 -2.28
C ALA A 510 18.71 -20.55 -1.20
N LEU A 511 19.77 -19.85 -0.77
CA LEU A 511 19.66 -18.79 0.23
C LEU A 511 18.82 -17.61 -0.25
N LEU A 512 18.96 -17.20 -1.52
CA LEU A 512 18.12 -16.15 -2.10
C LEU A 512 16.64 -16.55 -2.06
N MET A 513 16.33 -17.78 -2.52
CA MET A 513 14.97 -18.30 -2.55
C MET A 513 14.39 -18.50 -1.14
N TYR A 514 15.22 -18.87 -0.17
CA TYR A 514 14.83 -19.01 1.24
C TYR A 514 14.40 -17.68 1.87
N ASN A 515 15.09 -16.60 1.50
CA ASN A 515 14.84 -15.24 2.02
C ASN A 515 13.73 -14.48 1.28
N MET A 516 13.29 -14.95 0.11
CA MET A 516 12.21 -14.33 -0.66
C MET A 516 10.80 -14.70 -0.13
N PRO A 517 9.81 -13.81 -0.27
CA PRO A 517 8.45 -14.09 0.13
C PRO A 517 7.78 -14.98 -0.93
N ARG A 518 7.06 -16.02 -0.50
CA ARG A 518 6.22 -16.82 -1.40
C ARG A 518 4.81 -16.22 -1.45
N THR A 519 4.51 -15.42 -2.46
CA THR A 519 3.13 -15.23 -2.94
C THR A 519 2.81 -16.32 -3.97
N LYS A 520 1.53 -16.60 -4.23
CA LYS A 520 1.07 -17.73 -5.06
C LYS A 520 1.67 -17.81 -6.47
N THR A 521 2.37 -16.77 -6.97
CA THR A 521 2.85 -16.69 -8.35
C THR A 521 4.16 -15.89 -8.57
N GLN A 522 4.88 -15.38 -7.56
CA GLN A 522 5.92 -14.34 -7.84
C GLN A 522 7.39 -14.68 -7.51
N GLY A 523 7.73 -15.68 -6.69
CA GLY A 523 9.15 -15.95 -6.39
C GLY A 523 9.83 -16.82 -7.46
N ILE A 524 9.20 -17.95 -7.78
CA ILE A 524 9.78 -19.01 -8.60
C ILE A 524 9.36 -18.88 -10.06
N GLU A 525 8.06 -18.73 -10.32
CA GLU A 525 7.52 -18.49 -11.66
C GLU A 525 8.11 -17.22 -12.32
N LEU A 526 8.61 -16.27 -11.53
CA LEU A 526 9.34 -15.09 -11.97
C LEU A 526 10.58 -15.43 -12.79
N LEU A 527 11.37 -16.42 -12.35
CA LEU A 527 12.59 -16.82 -13.06
C LEU A 527 12.24 -17.36 -14.44
N ASN A 528 11.18 -18.17 -14.55
CA ASN A 528 10.69 -18.69 -15.82
C ASN A 528 10.12 -17.59 -16.73
N ARG A 529 9.31 -16.69 -16.16
CA ARG A 529 8.74 -15.56 -16.91
C ARG A 529 9.84 -14.75 -17.55
N TRP A 530 10.84 -14.33 -16.77
CA TRP A 530 11.93 -13.52 -17.29
C TRP A 530 12.88 -14.30 -18.18
N GLN A 531 13.13 -15.59 -17.93
CA GLN A 531 13.91 -16.41 -18.85
C GLN A 531 13.24 -16.44 -20.24
N LYS A 532 11.92 -16.56 -20.29
CA LYS A 532 11.14 -16.50 -21.53
C LYS A 532 11.20 -15.12 -22.19
N GLU A 533 10.98 -14.04 -21.44
CA GLU A 533 11.05 -12.66 -21.96
C GLU A 533 12.45 -12.27 -22.47
N PHE A 534 13.50 -12.88 -21.93
CA PHE A 534 14.89 -12.70 -22.33
C PHE A 534 15.41 -13.83 -23.23
N SER A 535 14.54 -14.62 -23.88
CA SER A 535 14.98 -15.72 -24.78
C SER A 535 15.97 -15.26 -25.85
N ASN A 536 15.86 -14.01 -26.30
CA ASN A 536 16.73 -13.40 -27.32
C ASN A 536 17.94 -12.65 -26.73
N ASP A 537 18.04 -12.53 -25.40
CA ASP A 537 19.13 -11.86 -24.69
C ASP A 537 19.41 -12.55 -23.33
N ILE A 538 19.82 -13.82 -23.42
CA ILE A 538 20.11 -14.64 -22.24
C ILE A 538 21.24 -14.07 -21.38
N LYS A 539 22.15 -13.28 -21.98
CA LYS A 539 23.25 -12.64 -21.25
C LYS A 539 22.73 -11.61 -20.26
N SER A 540 21.77 -10.77 -20.67
CA SER A 540 21.14 -9.81 -19.75
C SER A 540 20.32 -10.49 -18.66
N TYR A 541 19.64 -11.60 -18.98
CA TYR A 541 18.96 -12.42 -17.98
C TYR A 541 19.93 -12.94 -16.91
N GLU A 542 21.01 -13.61 -17.34
CA GLU A 542 22.00 -14.15 -16.42
C GLU A 542 22.73 -13.06 -15.64
N LYS A 543 22.91 -11.87 -16.23
CA LYS A 543 23.51 -10.71 -15.54
C LYS A 543 22.67 -10.28 -14.33
N VAL A 544 21.35 -10.12 -14.49
CA VAL A 544 20.44 -9.74 -13.39
C VAL A 544 20.34 -10.88 -12.38
N LYS A 545 20.09 -12.12 -12.83
CA LYS A 545 20.01 -13.30 -11.96
C LYS A 545 21.26 -13.44 -11.10
N LYS A 546 22.45 -13.37 -11.69
CA LYS A 546 23.73 -13.46 -10.98
C LYS A 546 23.94 -12.32 -9.99
N MET A 547 23.49 -11.10 -10.29
CA MET A 547 23.55 -9.98 -9.36
C MET A 547 22.84 -10.29 -8.04
N PHE A 548 21.63 -10.86 -8.12
CA PHE A 548 20.84 -11.26 -6.94
C PHE A 548 21.40 -12.49 -6.26
N VAL A 549 21.72 -13.55 -7.02
CA VAL A 549 22.25 -14.81 -6.47
C VAL A 549 23.56 -14.55 -5.72
N ASP A 550 24.53 -13.85 -6.31
CA ASP A 550 25.79 -13.56 -5.61
C ASP A 550 25.56 -12.74 -4.31
N ASN A 551 24.52 -11.90 -4.26
CA ASN A 551 24.15 -11.07 -3.10
C ASN A 551 23.18 -11.74 -2.11
N ALA A 552 22.90 -13.04 -2.25
CA ALA A 552 22.01 -13.75 -1.33
C ALA A 552 22.41 -13.58 0.15
N GLY A 553 23.72 -13.66 0.43
CA GLY A 553 24.25 -13.40 1.78
C GLY A 553 24.08 -11.95 2.24
N SER A 554 24.12 -10.96 1.33
CA SER A 554 23.92 -9.55 1.65
C SER A 554 22.47 -9.31 2.10
N PHE A 555 21.51 -9.89 1.38
CA PHE A 555 20.11 -9.84 1.74
C PHE A 555 19.84 -10.56 3.07
N HIS A 556 20.41 -11.75 3.25
CA HIS A 556 20.34 -12.50 4.51
C HIS A 556 20.81 -11.67 5.70
N ASN A 557 22.00 -11.08 5.59
CA ASN A 557 22.57 -10.23 6.63
C ASN A 557 21.66 -9.05 6.98
N LEU A 558 21.09 -8.37 5.98
CA LEU A 558 20.20 -7.23 6.21
C LEU A 558 18.87 -7.61 6.83
N ILE A 559 18.30 -8.75 6.42
CA ILE A 559 17.06 -9.29 7.00
C ILE A 559 17.22 -9.54 8.50
N HIS A 560 18.42 -9.94 8.93
CA HIS A 560 18.74 -10.24 10.32
C HIS A 560 19.57 -9.14 11.03
N ASP A 561 19.77 -7.97 10.42
CA ASP A 561 20.59 -6.91 10.99
C ASP A 561 19.82 -6.16 12.09
N MET A 562 20.25 -6.35 13.35
CA MET A 562 19.67 -5.66 14.51
C MET A 562 19.88 -4.13 14.49
N ASN A 563 20.76 -3.61 13.62
CA ASN A 563 20.87 -2.18 13.39
C ASN A 563 19.70 -1.63 12.56
N PHE A 564 19.01 -2.47 11.77
CA PHE A 564 17.93 -2.07 10.86
C PHE A 564 16.68 -2.97 11.00
N PRO A 565 16.17 -3.18 12.23
CA PRO A 565 15.15 -4.18 12.51
C PRO A 565 13.79 -3.91 11.87
N LYS A 566 13.57 -2.69 11.33
CA LYS A 566 12.30 -2.27 10.71
C LYS A 566 12.33 -2.30 9.18
N VAL A 567 13.47 -2.58 8.54
CA VAL A 567 13.57 -2.58 7.05
C VAL A 567 12.78 -3.74 6.43
N SER A 568 12.70 -4.91 7.07
CA SER A 568 11.89 -6.06 6.60
C SER A 568 12.07 -6.40 5.11
N LEU A 569 13.32 -6.43 4.64
CA LEU A 569 13.65 -6.50 3.21
C LEU A 569 13.13 -7.78 2.52
N ASN A 570 12.99 -8.86 3.28
CA ASN A 570 12.46 -10.15 2.84
C ASN A 570 11.13 -10.00 2.11
N ALA A 571 10.25 -9.08 2.51
CA ALA A 571 8.95 -8.91 1.89
C ALA A 571 8.98 -8.26 0.50
N TYR A 572 10.08 -7.59 0.16
CA TYR A 572 10.22 -6.82 -1.07
C TYR A 572 11.13 -7.51 -2.09
N LEU A 573 11.90 -8.54 -1.71
CA LEU A 573 12.90 -9.16 -2.58
C LEU A 573 12.35 -9.66 -3.92
N SER A 574 11.15 -10.24 -3.93
CA SER A 574 10.50 -10.73 -5.16
C SER A 574 10.20 -9.57 -6.13
N ASP A 575 9.60 -8.50 -5.61
CA ASP A 575 9.26 -7.32 -6.41
C ASP A 575 10.51 -6.57 -6.88
N ILE A 576 11.54 -6.49 -6.04
CA ILE A 576 12.82 -5.87 -6.38
C ILE A 576 13.49 -6.61 -7.54
N MET A 577 13.49 -7.95 -7.49
CA MET A 577 14.04 -8.78 -8.56
C MET A 577 13.21 -8.62 -9.83
N ASP A 578 11.89 -8.65 -9.72
CA ASP A 578 10.98 -8.45 -10.85
C ASP A 578 11.23 -7.12 -11.56
N ARG A 579 11.22 -6.04 -10.79
CA ARG A 579 11.43 -4.69 -11.32
C ARG A 579 12.82 -4.53 -11.91
N SER A 580 13.83 -5.22 -11.39
CA SER A 580 15.19 -5.20 -11.95
C SER A 580 15.25 -5.80 -13.35
N PHE A 581 14.57 -6.93 -13.58
CA PHE A 581 14.45 -7.50 -14.93
C PHE A 581 13.63 -6.60 -15.85
N ALA A 582 12.46 -6.12 -15.41
CA ALA A 582 11.62 -5.20 -16.18
C ALA A 582 12.36 -3.93 -16.58
N ASN A 583 13.14 -3.37 -15.66
CA ASN A 583 13.93 -2.18 -15.92
C ASN A 583 14.96 -2.42 -17.03
N LEU A 584 15.70 -3.53 -16.93
CA LEU A 584 16.74 -3.86 -17.91
C LEU A 584 16.13 -4.17 -19.29
N LYS A 585 14.95 -4.78 -19.32
CA LYS A 585 14.23 -5.12 -20.55
C LYS A 585 13.65 -3.88 -21.25
N ASN A 586 12.99 -3.01 -20.48
CA ASN A 586 12.11 -1.98 -21.05
C ASN A 586 12.79 -0.62 -21.27
N TYR A 587 13.92 -0.37 -20.62
CA TYR A 587 14.58 0.94 -20.70
C TYR A 587 16.03 0.80 -21.16
N GLN A 588 16.48 1.74 -21.98
CA GLN A 588 17.86 1.75 -22.47
C GLN A 588 18.82 2.27 -21.40
N THR A 589 18.35 3.16 -20.51
CA THR A 589 19.18 3.76 -19.46
C THR A 589 18.47 3.80 -18.10
N THR A 590 19.24 3.86 -17.02
CA THR A 590 18.69 4.11 -15.68
C THR A 590 17.95 5.44 -15.61
N SER A 591 18.49 6.49 -16.24
CA SER A 591 17.89 7.83 -16.21
C SER A 591 16.50 7.86 -16.81
N GLU A 592 16.29 7.17 -17.94
CA GLU A 592 14.99 7.01 -18.58
C GLU A 592 14.00 6.30 -17.66
N SER A 593 14.40 5.16 -17.08
CA SER A 593 13.53 4.40 -16.19
C SER A 593 13.11 5.17 -14.93
N LEU A 594 14.01 5.97 -14.36
CA LEU A 594 13.71 6.78 -13.18
C LEU A 594 12.85 7.98 -13.56
N LYS A 595 13.06 8.56 -14.75
CA LYS A 595 12.24 9.66 -15.26
C LYS A 595 10.79 9.21 -15.41
N ASP A 596 10.56 8.11 -16.12
CA ASP A 596 9.23 7.52 -16.32
C ASP A 596 8.54 7.23 -14.97
N LEU A 597 9.26 6.60 -14.03
CA LEU A 597 8.77 6.38 -12.68
C LEU A 597 8.42 7.68 -11.95
N SER A 598 9.27 8.71 -12.05
CA SER A 598 9.00 10.00 -11.41
C SER A 598 7.80 10.73 -12.02
N GLU A 599 7.56 10.55 -13.32
CA GLU A 599 6.38 11.11 -13.98
C GLU A 599 5.10 10.39 -13.56
N LYS A 600 5.15 9.07 -13.38
CA LYS A 600 4.05 8.28 -12.81
C LYS A 600 3.63 8.83 -11.44
N PHE A 601 4.58 9.02 -10.53
CA PHE A 601 4.30 9.58 -9.19
C PHE A 601 4.02 11.09 -9.18
N TYR A 602 4.32 11.83 -10.25
CA TYR A 602 4.02 13.26 -10.32
C TYR A 602 2.62 13.56 -10.88
N LYS A 603 2.12 12.72 -11.81
CA LYS A 603 0.85 12.95 -12.53
C LYS A 603 -0.38 12.41 -11.80
N THR A 604 -0.23 11.51 -10.84
CA THR A 604 -1.35 10.97 -10.05
C THR A 604 -1.53 11.83 -8.80
N SER A 605 -2.75 12.26 -8.47
CA SER A 605 -3.01 12.94 -7.19
C SER A 605 -2.73 11.97 -6.03
N SER A 606 -2.22 12.45 -4.89
CA SER A 606 -1.87 11.59 -3.74
C SER A 606 -3.05 10.74 -3.24
N LEU A 607 -4.30 11.14 -3.52
CA LEU A 607 -5.51 10.39 -3.21
C LEU A 607 -5.84 9.28 -4.23
N GLU A 608 -5.69 9.53 -5.54
CA GLU A 608 -6.00 8.54 -6.59
C GLU A 608 -4.96 7.42 -6.68
N MET A 609 -3.74 7.64 -6.20
CA MET A 609 -2.67 6.63 -6.16
C MET A 609 -3.05 5.40 -5.33
N PHE A 610 -3.87 5.58 -4.29
CA PHE A 610 -4.26 4.48 -3.40
C PHE A 610 -5.57 3.79 -3.77
N GLU A 611 -6.35 4.36 -4.70
CA GLU A 611 -7.66 3.80 -5.10
C GLU A 611 -7.57 2.79 -6.27
N LYS A 612 -6.48 2.79 -7.04
CA LYS A 612 -6.25 1.81 -8.12
C LYS A 612 -5.37 0.64 -7.65
N SER A 613 -5.90 -0.22 -6.78
CA SER A 613 -5.15 -1.35 -6.20
C SER A 613 -5.57 -2.73 -6.70
N ASP A 614 -5.98 -2.86 -7.96
CA ASP A 614 -6.12 -4.19 -8.61
C ASP A 614 -4.80 -4.70 -9.22
N GLN A 615 -3.67 -4.04 -8.95
CA GLN A 615 -2.33 -4.50 -9.33
C GLN A 615 -1.50 -4.89 -8.09
N SER A 616 -0.88 -6.06 -8.19
CA SER A 616 -0.28 -6.88 -7.13
C SER A 616 1.07 -6.38 -6.57
N THR A 617 1.43 -5.11 -6.69
CA THR A 617 2.75 -4.58 -6.28
C THR A 617 2.60 -3.29 -5.48
N SER A 618 3.22 -3.19 -4.30
CA SER A 618 3.20 -1.98 -3.46
C SER A 618 3.98 -0.84 -4.14
N ASP A 619 3.50 0.41 -4.11
CA ASP A 619 4.18 1.55 -4.76
C ASP A 619 5.64 1.73 -4.29
N ILE A 620 5.91 1.41 -3.02
CA ILE A 620 7.26 1.42 -2.48
C ILE A 620 8.15 0.34 -3.13
N SER A 621 7.58 -0.82 -3.47
CA SER A 621 8.29 -1.89 -4.19
C SER A 621 8.73 -1.43 -5.59
N GLU A 622 7.95 -0.59 -6.27
CA GLU A 622 8.33 -0.06 -7.58
C GLU A 622 9.53 0.89 -7.49
N ILE A 623 9.53 1.78 -6.49
CA ILE A 623 10.64 2.72 -6.27
C ILE A 623 11.88 2.00 -5.79
N LEU A 624 11.75 1.12 -4.81
CA LEU A 624 12.85 0.31 -4.27
C LEU A 624 13.45 -0.62 -5.35
N GLY A 625 12.59 -1.31 -6.09
CA GLY A 625 13.02 -2.16 -7.20
C GLY A 625 13.75 -1.38 -8.28
N SER A 626 13.29 -0.18 -8.62
CA SER A 626 13.97 0.69 -9.59
C SER A 626 15.29 1.26 -9.05
N ALA A 627 15.39 1.51 -7.74
CA ALA A 627 16.62 1.93 -7.09
C ALA A 627 17.71 0.84 -7.10
N VAL A 628 17.31 -0.43 -6.99
CA VAL A 628 18.20 -1.60 -7.11
C VAL A 628 18.52 -1.93 -8.57
N ALA A 629 17.53 -1.82 -9.47
CA ALA A 629 17.66 -2.20 -10.88
C ALA A 629 18.87 -1.56 -11.59
N ARG A 630 19.23 -0.33 -11.20
CA ARG A 630 20.38 0.37 -11.79
C ARG A 630 21.70 -0.37 -11.60
N PHE A 631 21.87 -1.15 -10.53
CA PHE A 631 23.11 -1.88 -10.28
C PHE A 631 23.38 -2.94 -11.36
N ALA A 632 22.32 -3.48 -11.99
CA ALA A 632 22.44 -4.42 -13.10
C ALA A 632 23.14 -3.82 -14.33
N ARG A 633 23.26 -2.49 -14.41
CA ARG A 633 23.91 -1.80 -15.53
C ARG A 633 25.41 -1.54 -15.32
N PHE A 634 25.96 -1.79 -14.13
CA PHE A 634 27.39 -1.68 -13.88
C PHE A 634 28.17 -2.83 -14.55
N ASP A 635 29.49 -2.69 -14.64
CA ASP A 635 30.39 -3.73 -15.17
C ASP A 635 30.40 -4.98 -14.29
N ASP A 636 30.46 -4.78 -12.96
CA ASP A 636 30.31 -5.82 -11.95
C ASP A 636 29.08 -5.52 -11.06
N PRO A 637 27.86 -5.92 -11.49
CA PRO A 637 26.63 -5.67 -10.74
C PRO A 637 26.66 -6.27 -9.33
N SER A 638 27.22 -7.46 -9.19
CA SER A 638 27.24 -8.19 -7.92
C SER A 638 28.06 -7.42 -6.89
N LYS A 639 29.25 -6.93 -7.26
CA LYS A 639 30.07 -6.07 -6.40
C LYS A 639 29.40 -4.73 -6.11
N ALA A 640 28.85 -4.06 -7.13
CA ALA A 640 28.23 -2.75 -6.96
C ALA A 640 27.04 -2.79 -5.98
N LEU A 641 26.20 -3.82 -6.10
CA LEU A 641 25.09 -4.04 -5.18
C LEU A 641 25.58 -4.44 -3.77
N PHE A 642 26.60 -5.29 -3.67
CA PHE A 642 27.20 -5.68 -2.38
C PHE A 642 27.66 -4.46 -1.58
N GLU A 643 28.39 -3.54 -2.21
CA GLU A 643 28.85 -2.32 -1.54
C GLU A 643 27.67 -1.46 -1.07
N ALA A 644 26.60 -1.37 -1.85
CA ALA A 644 25.40 -0.63 -1.45
C ALA A 644 24.63 -1.30 -0.31
N LEU A 645 24.70 -2.63 -0.17
CA LEU A 645 23.99 -3.40 0.85
C LEU A 645 24.82 -3.67 2.12
N LYS A 646 26.10 -3.32 2.14
CA LYS A 646 26.95 -3.51 3.32
C LYS A 646 26.49 -2.59 4.47
N SER A 647 26.23 -3.16 5.64
CA SER A 647 25.69 -2.45 6.82
C SER A 647 26.46 -1.17 7.16
N ASP A 648 27.79 -1.21 7.13
CA ASP A 648 28.63 -0.03 7.42
C ASP A 648 28.47 1.08 6.36
N ASN A 649 28.32 0.70 5.09
CA ASN A 649 28.10 1.65 4.00
C ASN A 649 26.69 2.25 4.07
N ILE A 650 25.69 1.46 4.49
CA ILE A 650 24.33 1.96 4.76
C ILE A 650 24.37 2.98 5.89
N LYS A 651 25.01 2.67 7.04
CA LYS A 651 25.16 3.61 8.16
C LYS A 651 25.84 4.91 7.73
N LYS A 652 26.93 4.79 6.96
CA LYS A 652 27.65 5.93 6.40
C LYS A 652 26.76 6.77 5.49
N GLY A 653 26.07 6.15 4.53
CA GLY A 653 25.19 6.85 3.60
C GLY A 653 23.99 7.50 4.29
N LEU A 654 23.34 6.81 5.22
CA LEU A 654 22.25 7.38 6.03
C LEU A 654 22.69 8.65 6.79
N LYS A 655 23.93 8.66 7.29
CA LYS A 655 24.53 9.82 7.95
C LYS A 655 24.84 10.95 6.95
N GLU A 656 25.49 10.62 5.83
CA GLU A 656 25.85 11.59 4.77
C GLU A 656 24.62 12.26 4.15
N PHE A 657 23.54 11.50 3.94
CA PHE A 657 22.27 11.99 3.41
C PHE A 657 21.35 12.60 4.47
N LYS A 658 21.81 12.69 5.73
CA LYS A 658 21.06 13.26 6.86
C LYS A 658 19.70 12.57 7.10
N ILE A 659 19.65 11.26 6.88
CA ILE A 659 18.46 10.42 7.13
C ILE A 659 18.47 9.91 8.58
N ALA A 660 19.60 9.39 9.04
CA ALA A 660 19.79 8.90 10.41
C ALA A 660 21.25 8.95 10.87
N ASP A 661 21.45 8.94 12.19
CA ASP A 661 22.77 8.83 12.81
C ASP A 661 22.74 7.83 13.99
N ALA A 662 23.90 7.49 14.53
CA ALA A 662 24.05 6.57 15.66
C ALA A 662 23.38 7.10 16.95
N THR A 663 23.35 8.42 17.11
CA THR A 663 22.67 9.11 18.21
C THR A 663 21.61 10.03 17.64
N LYS A 664 20.42 10.06 18.24
CA LYS A 664 19.40 11.05 17.90
C LYS A 664 20.00 12.45 18.06
N ASP A 665 20.06 13.21 16.97
CA ASP A 665 20.56 14.58 16.99
C ASP A 665 19.64 15.40 17.89
N MET A 666 20.17 15.84 19.03
CA MET A 666 19.42 16.61 20.03
C MET A 666 18.91 17.96 19.48
N PHE A 667 19.46 18.42 18.35
CA PHE A 667 19.11 19.68 17.71
C PHE A 667 18.25 19.51 16.46
N ASN A 668 17.98 18.27 16.02
CA ASN A 668 17.06 17.97 14.93
C ASN A 668 15.92 17.05 15.42
N PRO A 669 14.70 17.58 15.63
CA PRO A 669 13.57 16.79 16.13
C PRO A 669 13.15 15.64 15.20
N ASP A 670 13.49 15.73 13.90
CA ASP A 670 13.20 14.71 12.88
C ASP A 670 14.32 13.68 12.72
N SER A 671 15.40 13.77 13.51
CA SER A 671 16.51 12.81 13.41
C SER A 671 16.10 11.42 13.90
N LYS A 672 16.46 10.41 13.10
CA LYS A 672 16.25 8.99 13.40
C LYS A 672 17.55 8.34 13.88
N GLU A 673 17.41 7.35 14.75
CA GLU A 673 18.48 6.40 15.05
C GLU A 673 18.46 5.25 14.03
N PHE A 674 19.58 4.56 13.82
CA PHE A 674 19.64 3.43 12.88
C PHE A 674 18.56 2.37 13.12
N LYS A 675 18.27 2.06 14.40
CA LYS A 675 17.24 1.07 14.77
C LYS A 675 15.81 1.47 14.34
N ASP A 676 15.60 2.75 14.04
CA ASP A 676 14.31 3.32 13.66
C ASP A 676 14.13 3.44 12.14
N ILE A 677 15.17 3.10 11.37
CA ILE A 677 15.15 3.09 9.89
C ILE A 677 14.20 2.01 9.39
N ASP A 678 13.21 2.44 8.61
CA ASP A 678 12.26 1.58 7.93
C ASP A 678 12.59 1.39 6.43
N ILE A 679 11.71 0.69 5.71
CA ILE A 679 11.90 0.43 4.28
C ILE A 679 11.90 1.71 3.42
N TYR A 680 11.20 2.78 3.84
CA TYR A 680 11.15 4.04 3.10
C TYR A 680 12.47 4.78 3.23
N ASP A 681 13.02 4.85 4.45
CA ASP A 681 14.34 5.42 4.70
C ASP A 681 15.44 4.65 3.95
N PHE A 682 15.35 3.32 3.94
CA PHE A 682 16.26 2.46 3.19
C PHE A 682 16.14 2.66 1.68
N THR A 683 14.92 2.85 1.16
CA THR A 683 14.66 3.16 -0.25
C THR A 683 15.26 4.52 -0.64
N HIS A 684 15.11 5.53 0.22
CA HIS A 684 15.75 6.84 0.04
C HIS A 684 17.28 6.70 0.00
N TYR A 685 17.88 5.95 0.92
CA TYR A 685 19.31 5.65 0.86
C TYR A 685 19.71 4.97 -0.46
N LEU A 686 18.99 3.95 -0.91
CA LEU A 686 19.31 3.23 -2.15
C LEU A 686 19.13 4.08 -3.41
N LEU A 687 18.23 5.07 -3.41
CA LEU A 687 18.13 6.05 -4.48
C LEU A 687 19.38 6.94 -4.56
N MET A 688 20.11 7.12 -3.46
CA MET A 688 21.26 8.03 -3.36
C MET A 688 22.62 7.32 -3.31
N ALA A 689 22.67 6.04 -2.93
CA ALA A 689 23.92 5.29 -2.78
C ALA A 689 24.79 5.35 -4.07
N ASN A 690 26.11 5.47 -3.93
CA ASN A 690 27.02 5.60 -5.09
C ASN A 690 26.63 6.69 -6.11
N ARG A 691 25.94 7.76 -5.66
CA ARG A 691 25.73 9.00 -6.41
C ARG A 691 26.32 10.16 -5.62
N GLU A 692 26.79 11.17 -6.33
CA GLU A 692 27.24 12.38 -5.66
C GLU A 692 26.04 13.13 -5.05
N PRO A 693 26.15 13.64 -3.82
CA PRO A 693 25.07 14.39 -3.16
C PRO A 693 24.61 15.66 -3.90
N ASN A 694 25.41 16.12 -4.88
CA ASN A 694 25.21 17.36 -5.60
C ASN A 694 24.92 17.11 -7.08
N GLU A 695 23.69 16.72 -7.39
CA GLU A 695 23.15 16.98 -8.73
C GLU A 695 21.74 17.52 -8.62
N ASN A 696 21.48 18.61 -9.34
CA ASN A 696 20.14 19.10 -9.62
C ASN A 696 19.39 18.10 -10.51
N ASN A 697 19.06 16.94 -9.95
CA ASN A 697 18.30 15.89 -10.61
C ASN A 697 16.84 15.96 -10.15
N PRO A 698 15.97 16.67 -10.88
CA PRO A 698 14.56 16.86 -10.48
C PRO A 698 13.81 15.53 -10.36
N THR A 699 14.17 14.53 -11.17
CA THR A 699 13.61 13.18 -11.12
C THR A 699 13.89 12.50 -9.77
N LEU A 700 15.14 12.54 -9.29
CA LEU A 700 15.47 11.97 -7.99
C LEU A 700 14.83 12.72 -6.84
N LYS A 701 14.81 14.06 -6.89
CA LYS A 701 14.13 14.88 -5.87
C LYS A 701 12.66 14.49 -5.74
N ARG A 702 11.95 14.33 -6.86
CA ARG A 702 10.54 13.91 -6.89
C ARG A 702 10.33 12.51 -6.31
N LEU A 703 11.18 11.54 -6.67
CA LEU A 703 11.08 10.18 -6.13
C LEU A 703 11.35 10.14 -4.62
N ILE A 704 12.32 10.92 -4.13
CA ILE A 704 12.60 11.04 -2.69
C ILE A 704 11.41 11.67 -1.96
N GLU A 705 10.79 12.69 -2.54
CA GLU A 705 9.58 13.32 -2.00
C GLU A 705 8.41 12.33 -1.94
N ALA A 706 8.17 11.57 -3.01
CA ALA A 706 7.15 10.52 -3.05
C ALA A 706 7.39 9.47 -1.94
N VAL A 707 8.62 9.00 -1.75
CA VAL A 707 8.97 8.06 -0.67
C VAL A 707 8.67 8.65 0.71
N LYS A 708 8.99 9.93 0.95
CA LYS A 708 8.71 10.61 2.22
C LYS A 708 7.21 10.76 2.48
N ASP A 709 6.43 11.04 1.44
CA ASP A 709 4.99 11.20 1.60
C ASP A 709 4.30 9.86 1.87
N MET A 710 4.70 8.78 1.18
CA MET A 710 4.27 7.42 1.50
C MET A 710 4.62 7.04 2.95
N GLN A 711 5.81 7.40 3.41
CA GLN A 711 6.25 7.16 4.79
C GLN A 711 5.35 7.88 5.80
N LYS A 712 5.08 9.18 5.62
CA LYS A 712 4.19 9.96 6.50
C LYS A 712 2.79 9.34 6.58
N GLU A 713 2.25 8.87 5.46
CA GLU A 713 0.93 8.23 5.42
C GLU A 713 0.92 6.89 6.14
N SER A 714 1.97 6.09 5.99
CA SER A 714 2.13 4.83 6.73
C SER A 714 2.13 5.07 8.26
N GLU A 715 2.81 6.14 8.72
CA GLU A 715 2.86 6.51 10.13
C GLU A 715 1.50 7.01 10.68
N LYS A 716 0.72 7.74 9.85
CA LYS A 716 -0.65 8.16 10.19
C LYS A 716 -1.58 6.96 10.42
N GLY A 717 -1.38 5.87 9.69
CA GLY A 717 -2.11 4.62 9.89
C GLY A 717 -1.72 3.84 11.15
N ILE A 718 -0.46 3.97 11.60
CA ILE A 718 0.11 3.25 12.77
C ILE A 718 -0.18 3.98 14.10
N LYS A 719 -0.20 5.31 14.10
CA LYS A 719 -0.63 6.09 15.27
C LYS A 719 -2.14 5.90 15.46
N LYS A 720 -2.54 4.94 16.31
CA LYS A 720 -3.83 5.03 17.02
C LYS A 720 -3.94 6.47 17.52
N GLN A 721 -4.98 7.20 17.09
CA GLN A 721 -5.40 8.40 17.82
C GLN A 721 -5.52 7.98 19.28
N LYS A 722 -4.63 8.53 20.11
CA LYS A 722 -4.74 8.46 21.55
C LYS A 722 -6.10 9.13 21.81
N LEU A 723 -7.08 8.35 22.28
CA LEU A 723 -8.29 8.93 22.84
C LEU A 723 -7.82 9.84 23.96
N GLU A 724 -7.77 11.14 23.70
CA GLU A 724 -7.75 12.12 24.77
C GLU A 724 -9.11 12.01 25.43
N THR A 725 -9.15 11.23 26.51
CA THR A 725 -10.31 11.14 27.39
C THR A 725 -10.63 12.56 27.89
N PRO A 726 -11.81 13.11 27.58
CA PRO A 726 -12.20 14.41 28.12
C PRO A 726 -12.17 14.34 29.65
N SER A 727 -11.44 15.23 30.32
CA SER A 727 -11.35 15.25 31.79
C SER A 727 -12.73 15.40 32.47
N GLU A 728 -13.72 15.79 31.69
CA GLU A 728 -15.11 16.02 32.04
C GLU A 728 -15.89 14.73 32.39
N TRP A 729 -15.42 13.55 31.95
CA TRP A 729 -16.15 12.29 32.10
C TRP A 729 -15.97 11.62 33.46
N GLY A 730 -15.13 12.18 34.35
CA GLY A 730 -14.92 11.65 35.70
C GLY A 730 -14.05 10.39 35.74
N HIS A 731 -14.19 9.62 36.83
CA HIS A 731 -13.32 8.47 37.13
C HIS A 731 -13.55 7.30 36.15
N ASN A 732 -12.48 6.63 35.72
CA ASN A 732 -12.56 5.42 34.89
C ASN A 732 -12.68 4.16 35.78
N TYR A 733 -13.79 3.43 35.74
CA TYR A 733 -13.96 2.16 36.46
C TYR A 733 -13.46 0.99 35.61
N SER A 734 -12.14 0.96 35.39
CA SER A 734 -11.47 0.00 34.50
C SER A 734 -11.58 -1.47 34.96
N GLU A 735 -11.99 -1.70 36.20
CA GLU A 735 -12.31 -3.02 36.75
C GLU A 735 -13.49 -3.72 36.04
N PHE A 736 -14.35 -2.99 35.32
CA PHE A 736 -15.46 -3.53 34.53
C PHE A 736 -15.16 -3.64 33.03
N LYS A 737 -13.88 -3.68 32.65
CA LYS A 737 -13.45 -3.81 31.24
C LYS A 737 -13.85 -5.19 30.67
N ASN A 738 -14.50 -5.19 29.51
CA ASN A 738 -15.15 -6.35 28.88
C ASN A 738 -16.31 -6.97 29.69
N ASP A 739 -16.83 -6.26 30.69
CA ASP A 739 -18.02 -6.62 31.44
C ASP A 739 -19.07 -5.50 31.28
N GLY A 740 -19.75 -5.51 30.13
CA GLY A 740 -20.73 -4.48 29.80
C GLY A 740 -21.88 -4.37 30.80
N LEU A 741 -22.29 -5.47 31.44
CA LEU A 741 -23.38 -5.44 32.42
C LEU A 741 -22.90 -4.83 33.75
N GLY A 742 -21.72 -5.22 34.22
CA GLY A 742 -21.09 -4.62 35.40
C GLY A 742 -20.79 -3.13 35.21
N ALA A 743 -20.32 -2.75 34.02
CA ALA A 743 -20.06 -1.35 33.67
C ALA A 743 -21.33 -0.50 33.70
N ILE A 744 -22.44 -0.99 33.12
CA ILE A 744 -23.74 -0.30 33.15
C ILE A 744 -24.23 -0.13 34.59
N ASN A 745 -24.18 -1.20 35.39
CA ASN A 745 -24.62 -1.13 36.79
C ASN A 745 -23.78 -0.12 37.59
N LYS A 746 -22.46 -0.08 37.37
CA LYS A 746 -21.58 0.86 38.06
C LYS A 746 -21.82 2.31 37.66
N LEU A 747 -22.10 2.57 36.38
CA LEU A 747 -22.40 3.92 35.89
C LEU A 747 -23.78 4.39 36.35
N LEU A 748 -24.76 3.49 36.46
CA LEU A 748 -26.07 3.78 37.03
C LEU A 748 -26.00 4.08 38.54
N GLU A 749 -25.16 3.34 39.27
CA GLU A 749 -24.91 3.56 40.70
C GLU A 749 -24.25 4.92 40.94
N THR A 750 -23.17 5.21 40.22
CA THR A 750 -22.29 6.35 40.51
C THR A 750 -22.75 7.64 39.83
N LYS A 751 -23.56 7.54 38.77
CA LYS A 751 -24.05 8.65 37.94
C LYS A 751 -22.96 9.59 37.41
N LYS A 752 -21.68 9.19 37.50
CA LYS A 752 -20.49 9.93 37.07
C LYS A 752 -19.30 8.98 36.91
N GLY A 753 -18.52 9.16 35.85
CA GLY A 753 -17.41 8.29 35.48
C GLY A 753 -17.62 7.66 34.10
N PHE A 754 -16.66 6.84 33.67
CA PHE A 754 -16.75 6.06 32.43
C PHE A 754 -16.08 4.69 32.62
N VAL A 755 -16.28 3.77 31.69
CA VAL A 755 -15.53 2.49 31.66
C VAL A 755 -14.88 2.34 30.30
N ALA A 756 -13.55 2.42 30.26
CA ALA A 756 -12.80 2.30 29.03
C ALA A 756 -12.72 0.84 28.55
N GLY A 757 -13.44 0.52 27.46
CA GLY A 757 -13.45 -0.82 26.88
C GLY A 757 -14.35 -1.82 27.63
N ALA A 758 -15.43 -1.34 28.25
CA ALA A 758 -16.55 -2.17 28.72
C ALA A 758 -17.19 -2.97 27.57
#